data_AF-A0A2D6U597-F1
#
_entry.id   AF-A0A2D6U597-F1
#
_cell.length_a   1.000
_cell.length_b   1.000
_cell.length_c   1.000
_cell.angle_alpha   90.00
_cell.angle_beta   90.00
_cell.angle_gamma   90.00
#
_symmetry.space_group_name_H-M   'P 1'
#
loop_
_entity.id
_entity.type
_entity.pdbx_description
1 polymer ?
#
loop_
_entity_poly.entity_id
_entity_poly.type
_entity_poly.pdbx_seq_one_letter_code
_entity_poly.pdbx_strand_id
1 'polypeptide(L)'
;MQEFPVEVTHARQRVLTLLELFILKALNQIPNCSVRDIITQFGLAPLLVESTIRTLKLCNTISSIDEEVGNEQQNEAIFELNNELKTVLDRLAMVGGKDEYDENLRQRQVIQEKIKNLESNEVEIIEDRYSRMKYQLNQNGKEALLNNYLKEPTESKIYSFARCMTTGNLYMIGGKDINRKAVEPTWLEDNAEGWRNKRLEKYNDIKPNTREIEDCLTSLNPNEKIEINTIEILNSKFEQRKMHLPLNFTLTVDLETKSPNWLVHLQRDDVPRVGWIEKYLKNLNSQHPSLIKHLVKSMPPVKGMDKTSLSNASPLVRMDRLFARQLNQQSIIVVNKHEKLTNLVNLDMVNLDLIIGSNTLVCLDSKLKKNYKFANRDIEDLPNITIPENNIMRQGSIAMSSGLFECGFVEISFTSSEKIRLPVLCHSEKRGIQKLSKVDEYLRDLLTPEHLFLVTGAETDLNDWINDLIKNMIFASNNKIEQFSNICQQLEQIANQFDLAYMPKTIQALINTHLEPFFANFKDISGILKLIEKAQISPNQKAQCWNMIEGALHALAIQTSTNESNASGDLFNLWKNIRQRKEAIPWEEMAHLENTLLGNCSWTRFEVNRHTERIVKDLVVGNKRPVSDLARMMTDLRKINVIDKKLYSELKKTKAGRNIFTHEYDMDADLEHTLEAIQILRLLATLTDPINDGRWDIKEEFRDFSWTFSRQGLSNYLHQCLDLVSTFGNDEKFNQYIWVDNLTHRLPASYNEIPFEMVTLLDEITKTKTGLNFDEIKSRILAESSTIWAKELETPELYVIPTSVSKVIKRLNDYGFSNLSKKIAEQLLKDVPLSATLDSLSSEINSSSETVALIGEQKAIIRWKRTIEQSNFSVEIEKLTRFNEESISKMGKSNCQAMAKKALQPFLGEKYDLATIKIGVVKLEQFLNHNDDWLSTISNLENWMFERTIRLLKEFTEQQKLAELADLLDRFEQDTKLSTFKKKLSKHQEEVEKKLIRKEEESRKQNEKTEGSEKK
;
A
#
# COMPACT_ATOMS: atom_id res chain seq x y z
N MET A 1 -29.30 58.28 13.83
CA MET A 1 -28.83 59.49 13.13
C MET A 1 -30.02 60.13 12.42
N GLN A 2 -29.89 61.34 11.88
CA GLN A 2 -30.97 62.04 11.16
C GLN A 2 -30.58 62.39 9.73
N GLU A 3 -31.39 62.05 8.73
CA GLU A 3 -31.11 62.21 7.30
C GLU A 3 -31.60 63.57 6.75
N PHE A 4 -30.79 64.17 5.88
CA PHE A 4 -31.05 65.43 5.19
C PHE A 4 -30.65 65.29 3.71
N PRO A 5 -31.61 65.12 2.80
CA PRO A 5 -31.34 65.23 1.37
C PRO A 5 -31.16 66.70 0.99
N VAL A 6 -30.10 66.97 0.23
CA VAL A 6 -29.68 68.32 -0.15
C VAL A 6 -29.40 68.32 -1.65
N GLU A 7 -30.07 69.20 -2.38
CA GLU A 7 -29.74 69.51 -3.76
C GLU A 7 -28.65 70.58 -3.81
N VAL A 8 -27.57 70.28 -4.52
CA VAL A 8 -26.42 71.17 -4.70
C VAL A 8 -26.24 71.43 -6.18
N THR A 9 -26.30 72.69 -6.57
CA THR A 9 -25.99 73.13 -7.93
C THR A 9 -24.53 73.51 -8.00
N HIS A 10 -23.75 72.68 -8.68
CA HIS A 10 -22.34 72.92 -8.97
C HIS A 10 -22.18 74.07 -9.97
N ALA A 11 -21.05 74.74 -9.92
CA ALA A 11 -20.73 75.88 -10.76
C ALA A 11 -19.36 75.77 -11.41
N ARG A 12 -19.20 76.46 -12.54
CA ARG A 12 -17.90 76.79 -13.13
C ARG A 12 -17.66 78.29 -12.99
N GLN A 13 -16.47 78.65 -12.51
CA GLN A 13 -16.07 80.04 -12.42
C GLN A 13 -15.51 80.53 -13.77
N ARG A 14 -16.04 81.64 -14.30
CA ARG A 14 -15.49 82.34 -15.47
C ARG A 14 -15.39 83.84 -15.26
N VAL A 15 -14.57 84.53 -16.05
CA VAL A 15 -14.46 86.00 -15.99
C VAL A 15 -15.76 86.65 -16.49
N LEU A 16 -16.16 87.75 -15.86
CA LEU A 16 -17.28 88.56 -16.36
C LEU A 16 -16.95 89.13 -17.74
N THR A 17 -17.92 89.07 -18.66
CA THR A 17 -17.79 89.83 -19.91
C THR A 17 -17.87 91.32 -19.62
N LEU A 18 -17.36 92.15 -20.54
CA LEU A 18 -17.44 93.60 -20.40
C LEU A 18 -18.90 94.06 -20.22
N LEU A 19 -19.83 93.50 -21.00
CA LEU A 19 -21.26 93.86 -20.91
C LEU A 19 -21.87 93.47 -19.56
N GLU A 20 -21.61 92.26 -19.06
CA GLU A 20 -22.06 91.82 -17.73
C GLU A 20 -21.48 92.71 -16.63
N LEU A 21 -20.19 93.04 -16.71
CA LEU A 21 -19.54 93.92 -15.74
C LEU A 21 -20.19 95.31 -15.72
N PHE A 22 -20.48 95.88 -16.89
CA PHE A 22 -21.15 97.18 -16.98
C PHE A 22 -22.59 97.12 -16.47
N ILE A 23 -23.34 96.07 -16.80
CA ILE A 23 -24.71 95.87 -16.29
C ILE A 23 -24.71 95.71 -14.77
N LEU A 24 -23.84 94.86 -14.20
CA LEU A 24 -23.74 94.69 -12.74
C LEU A 24 -23.29 95.98 -12.05
N LYS A 25 -22.37 96.77 -12.65
CA LYS A 25 -22.01 98.10 -12.14
C LYS A 25 -23.19 99.06 -12.17
N ALA A 26 -23.95 99.11 -13.27
CA ALA A 26 -25.11 99.96 -13.41
C ALA A 26 -26.18 99.62 -12.36
N LEU A 27 -26.53 98.33 -12.21
CA LEU A 27 -27.48 97.86 -11.21
C LEU A 27 -27.01 98.07 -9.75
N ASN A 28 -25.70 98.14 -9.50
CA ASN A 28 -25.15 98.40 -8.16
C ASN A 28 -25.09 99.89 -7.82
N GLN A 29 -24.77 100.74 -8.79
CA GLN A 29 -24.50 102.17 -8.57
C GLN A 29 -25.72 103.06 -8.79
N ILE A 30 -26.68 102.63 -9.62
CA ILE A 30 -27.86 103.40 -9.98
C ILE A 30 -29.09 102.73 -9.32
N PRO A 31 -29.67 103.34 -8.27
CA PRO A 31 -30.90 102.83 -7.66
C PRO A 31 -32.04 102.79 -8.67
N ASN A 32 -32.83 101.70 -8.68
CA ASN A 32 -33.99 101.50 -9.56
C ASN A 32 -33.69 101.57 -11.07
N CYS A 33 -32.46 101.28 -11.49
CA CYS A 33 -32.06 101.22 -12.88
C CYS A 33 -32.92 100.20 -13.66
N SER A 34 -33.65 100.68 -14.67
CA SER A 34 -34.44 99.82 -15.55
C SER A 34 -33.61 99.29 -16.71
N VAL A 35 -34.06 98.20 -17.32
CA VAL A 35 -33.43 97.67 -18.55
C VAL A 35 -33.45 98.71 -19.67
N ARG A 36 -34.49 99.56 -19.73
CA ARG A 36 -34.55 100.68 -20.68
C ARG A 36 -33.45 101.71 -20.45
N ASP A 37 -33.11 102.02 -19.21
CA ASP A 37 -32.04 102.97 -18.90
C ASP A 37 -30.69 102.43 -19.40
N ILE A 38 -30.45 101.12 -19.20
CA ILE A 38 -29.24 100.45 -19.70
C ILE A 38 -29.20 100.46 -21.24
N ILE A 39 -30.30 100.09 -21.90
CA ILE A 39 -30.40 100.08 -23.37
C ILE A 39 -30.12 101.47 -23.94
N THR A 40 -30.77 102.49 -23.38
CA THR A 40 -30.72 103.87 -23.90
C THR A 40 -29.35 104.50 -23.65
N GLN A 41 -28.78 104.31 -22.45
CA GLN A 41 -27.54 104.98 -22.05
C GLN A 41 -26.30 104.36 -22.70
N PHE A 42 -26.32 103.06 -23.00
CA PHE A 42 -25.21 102.38 -23.68
C PHE A 42 -25.42 102.17 -25.18
N GLY A 43 -26.59 102.54 -25.73
CA GLY A 43 -26.90 102.40 -27.16
C GLY A 43 -26.93 100.96 -27.66
N LEU A 44 -27.34 100.01 -26.80
CA LEU A 44 -27.27 98.57 -27.06
C LEU A 44 -28.60 98.01 -27.62
N ALA A 45 -28.53 96.92 -28.39
CA ALA A 45 -29.74 96.25 -28.87
C ALA A 45 -30.55 95.66 -27.68
N PRO A 46 -31.88 95.88 -27.60
CA PRO A 46 -32.71 95.43 -26.47
C PRO A 46 -32.57 93.93 -26.14
N LEU A 47 -32.54 93.08 -27.17
CA LEU A 47 -32.42 91.62 -27.03
C LEU A 47 -31.07 91.19 -26.42
N LEU A 48 -29.99 91.94 -26.66
CA LEU A 48 -28.65 91.63 -26.12
C LEU A 48 -28.58 91.95 -24.62
N VAL A 49 -29.18 93.06 -24.20
CA VAL A 49 -29.28 93.41 -22.77
C VAL A 49 -30.19 92.41 -22.06
N GLU A 50 -31.32 92.05 -22.67
CA GLU A 50 -32.23 91.04 -22.13
C GLU A 50 -31.57 89.65 -21.99
N SER A 51 -30.82 89.19 -23.01
CA SER A 51 -30.11 87.92 -22.92
C SER A 51 -29.05 87.93 -21.83
N THR A 52 -28.34 89.05 -21.67
CA THR A 52 -27.30 89.18 -20.64
C THR A 52 -27.90 89.22 -19.24
N ILE A 53 -29.05 89.89 -19.06
CA ILE A 53 -29.81 89.88 -17.81
C ILE A 53 -30.33 88.48 -17.49
N ARG A 54 -30.80 87.72 -18.49
CA ARG A 54 -31.16 86.31 -18.30
C ARG A 54 -29.97 85.48 -17.82
N THR A 55 -28.78 85.67 -18.41
CA THR A 55 -27.54 84.99 -17.96
C THR A 55 -27.18 85.35 -16.51
N LEU A 56 -27.23 86.63 -16.15
CA LEU A 56 -26.95 87.08 -14.79
C LEU A 56 -27.97 86.56 -13.77
N LYS A 57 -29.24 86.44 -14.16
CA LYS A 57 -30.31 85.83 -13.36
C LYS A 57 -30.11 84.32 -13.20
N LEU A 58 -29.72 83.60 -14.25
CA LEU A 58 -29.35 82.18 -14.20
C LEU A 58 -28.14 81.92 -13.30
N CYS A 59 -27.17 82.82 -13.28
CA CYS A 59 -26.00 82.77 -12.40
C CYS A 59 -26.30 83.27 -10.97
N ASN A 60 -27.58 83.50 -10.65
CA ASN A 60 -28.05 83.98 -9.36
C ASN A 60 -27.26 85.20 -8.84
N THR A 61 -26.93 86.15 -9.73
CA THR A 61 -26.22 87.40 -9.36
C THR A 61 -27.14 88.61 -9.21
N ILE A 62 -28.32 88.55 -9.81
CA ILE A 62 -29.33 89.61 -9.76
C ILE A 62 -30.69 89.03 -9.39
N SER A 63 -31.51 89.85 -8.74
CA SER A 63 -32.88 89.53 -8.34
C SER A 63 -33.82 90.63 -8.85
N SER A 64 -35.02 90.28 -9.31
CA SER A 64 -35.99 91.28 -9.80
C SER A 64 -36.48 92.19 -8.67
N ILE A 65 -36.76 93.47 -8.97
CA ILE A 65 -37.43 94.44 -8.08
C ILE A 65 -38.85 94.65 -8.64
N ASP A 66 -39.85 94.07 -7.98
CA ASP A 66 -41.31 94.18 -8.16
C ASP A 66 -41.87 94.39 -9.60
N GLU A 67 -42.47 93.34 -10.15
CA GLU A 67 -43.47 93.43 -11.23
C GLU A 67 -44.84 93.79 -10.59
N GLU A 68 -45.30 95.04 -10.71
CA GLU A 68 -46.71 95.36 -10.52
C GLU A 68 -47.52 94.80 -11.69
N VAL A 69 -48.17 93.67 -11.42
CA VAL A 69 -49.44 93.16 -11.94
C VAL A 69 -50.00 93.91 -13.16
N GLY A 70 -49.50 93.58 -14.35
CA GLY A 70 -50.21 93.80 -15.61
C GLY A 70 -51.18 92.65 -15.84
N ASN A 71 -52.45 92.84 -15.47
CA ASN A 71 -53.56 91.87 -15.59
C ASN A 71 -53.17 90.43 -15.20
N GLU A 72 -52.80 90.21 -13.92
CA GLU A 72 -52.64 88.85 -13.37
C GLU A 72 -53.88 88.01 -13.67
N GLN A 73 -55.10 88.54 -13.55
CA GLN A 73 -56.30 87.76 -13.86
C GLN A 73 -56.35 87.24 -15.30
N GLN A 74 -55.78 87.96 -16.27
CA GLN A 74 -55.81 87.52 -17.67
C GLN A 74 -54.66 86.56 -17.98
N ASN A 75 -53.46 86.81 -17.43
CA ASN A 75 -52.30 85.93 -17.57
C ASN A 75 -52.40 84.65 -16.73
N GLU A 76 -53.00 84.73 -15.55
CA GLU A 76 -53.34 83.62 -14.67
C GLU A 76 -54.50 82.83 -15.28
N ALA A 77 -55.51 83.48 -15.89
CA ALA A 77 -56.54 82.76 -16.67
C ALA A 77 -55.94 82.07 -17.91
N ILE A 78 -55.01 82.69 -18.65
CA ILE A 78 -54.31 82.04 -19.76
C ILE A 78 -53.42 80.90 -19.24
N PHE A 79 -52.74 81.07 -18.11
CA PHE A 79 -51.89 80.05 -17.50
C PHE A 79 -52.70 78.86 -16.98
N GLU A 80 -53.83 79.11 -16.34
CA GLU A 80 -54.80 78.09 -15.90
C GLU A 80 -55.39 77.36 -17.10
N LEU A 81 -55.86 78.09 -18.13
CA LEU A 81 -56.36 77.49 -19.36
C LEU A 81 -55.27 76.68 -20.10
N ASN A 82 -54.00 77.11 -20.06
CA ASN A 82 -52.89 76.36 -20.65
C ASN A 82 -52.53 75.11 -19.85
N ASN A 83 -52.60 75.15 -18.52
CA ASN A 83 -52.44 73.96 -17.69
C ASN A 83 -53.61 72.98 -17.86
N GLU A 84 -54.83 73.49 -17.99
CA GLU A 84 -56.02 72.70 -18.27
C GLU A 84 -55.93 72.07 -19.67
N LEU A 85 -55.52 72.84 -20.68
CA LEU A 85 -55.24 72.34 -22.03
C LEU A 85 -54.18 71.25 -22.03
N LYS A 86 -53.08 71.44 -21.30
CA LYS A 86 -52.02 70.44 -21.17
C LYS A 86 -52.55 69.15 -20.54
N THR A 87 -53.37 69.27 -19.50
CA THR A 87 -53.99 68.11 -18.83
C THR A 87 -54.95 67.37 -19.76
N VAL A 88 -55.74 68.09 -20.57
CA VAL A 88 -56.65 67.49 -21.57
C VAL A 88 -55.86 66.83 -22.71
N LEU A 89 -54.75 67.43 -23.16
CA LEU A 89 -53.86 66.84 -24.17
C LEU A 89 -53.16 65.58 -23.66
N ASP A 90 -52.71 65.58 -22.40
CA ASP A 90 -52.12 64.40 -21.77
C ASP A 90 -53.16 63.26 -21.63
N ARG A 91 -54.43 63.58 -21.37
CA ARG A 91 -55.53 62.60 -21.39
C ARG A 91 -55.84 62.11 -22.81
N LEU A 92 -55.90 62.99 -23.81
CA LEU A 92 -56.08 62.60 -25.22
C LEU A 92 -54.97 61.66 -25.71
N ALA A 93 -53.76 61.80 -25.19
CA ALA A 93 -52.64 60.91 -25.50
C ALA A 93 -52.74 59.53 -24.83
N MET A 94 -53.58 59.36 -23.79
CA MET A 94 -53.69 58.15 -22.97
C MET A 94 -55.03 57.38 -23.11
N VAL A 95 -56.07 57.98 -23.70
CA VAL A 95 -57.42 57.37 -23.74
C VAL A 95 -57.60 56.41 -24.93
N GLY A 96 -58.12 55.21 -24.65
CA GLY A 96 -58.38 54.15 -25.65
C GLY A 96 -59.85 53.99 -26.09
N GLY A 97 -60.81 54.71 -25.48
CA GLY A 97 -62.25 54.63 -25.78
C GLY A 97 -62.75 55.79 -26.65
N LYS A 98 -63.61 55.50 -27.64
CA LYS A 98 -64.03 56.47 -28.68
C LYS A 98 -64.89 57.62 -28.13
N ASP A 99 -65.83 57.34 -27.24
CA ASP A 99 -66.73 58.36 -26.68
C ASP A 99 -65.99 59.33 -25.74
N GLU A 100 -65.02 58.82 -25.00
CA GLU A 100 -64.19 59.60 -24.08
C GLU A 100 -63.12 60.41 -24.85
N TYR A 101 -62.64 59.90 -25.99
CA TYR A 101 -61.78 60.63 -26.92
C TYR A 101 -62.52 61.83 -27.54
N ASP A 102 -63.75 61.63 -28.03
CA ASP A 102 -64.52 62.69 -28.69
C ASP A 102 -64.91 63.82 -27.72
N GLU A 103 -65.18 63.49 -26.45
CA GLU A 103 -65.48 64.48 -25.41
C GLU A 103 -64.23 65.31 -25.04
N ASN A 104 -63.08 64.67 -24.86
CA ASN A 104 -61.82 65.40 -24.60
C ASN A 104 -61.39 66.25 -25.81
N LEU A 105 -61.72 65.83 -27.04
CA LEU A 105 -61.44 66.60 -28.25
C LEU A 105 -62.28 67.88 -28.32
N ARG A 106 -63.56 67.82 -27.91
CA ARG A 106 -64.42 69.01 -27.77
C ARG A 106 -63.90 69.96 -26.71
N GLN A 107 -63.51 69.45 -25.54
CA GLN A 107 -62.97 70.27 -24.46
C GLN A 107 -61.68 71.00 -24.88
N ARG A 108 -60.79 70.32 -25.59
CA ARG A 108 -59.60 70.93 -26.21
C ARG A 108 -59.97 72.11 -27.11
N GLN A 109 -60.93 71.94 -28.02
CA GLN A 109 -61.31 72.99 -28.97
C GLN A 109 -61.86 74.24 -28.27
N VAL A 110 -62.71 74.04 -27.24
CA VAL A 110 -63.27 75.14 -26.44
C VAL A 110 -62.19 75.90 -25.67
N ILE A 111 -61.24 75.20 -25.07
CA ILE A 111 -60.12 75.84 -24.33
C ILE A 111 -59.22 76.61 -25.30
N GLN A 112 -58.94 76.06 -26.48
CA GLN A 112 -58.12 76.74 -27.50
C GLN A 112 -58.81 78.01 -28.05
N GLU A 113 -60.13 78.01 -28.23
CA GLU A 113 -60.88 79.21 -28.62
C GLU A 113 -60.87 80.29 -27.52
N LYS A 114 -60.96 79.90 -26.25
CA LYS A 114 -60.87 80.83 -25.11
C LYS A 114 -59.50 81.50 -25.01
N ILE A 115 -58.41 80.74 -25.20
CA ILE A 115 -57.05 81.28 -25.22
C ILE A 115 -56.90 82.29 -26.37
N LYS A 116 -57.35 81.93 -27.57
CA LYS A 116 -57.23 82.78 -28.76
C LYS A 116 -58.02 84.10 -28.65
N ASN A 117 -59.17 84.09 -27.96
CA ASN A 117 -59.94 85.31 -27.66
C ASN A 117 -59.29 86.20 -26.59
N LEU A 118 -58.51 85.61 -25.67
CA LEU A 118 -57.75 86.36 -24.67
C LEU A 118 -56.47 86.98 -25.27
N GLU A 119 -55.84 86.30 -26.24
CA GLU A 119 -54.63 86.73 -26.95
C GLU A 119 -54.89 87.82 -28.02
N SER A 120 -56.11 87.92 -28.55
CA SER A 120 -56.42 88.89 -29.63
C SER A 120 -56.60 90.35 -29.17
N ASN A 121 -56.53 90.62 -27.86
CA ASN A 121 -56.60 91.96 -27.27
C ASN A 121 -55.21 92.61 -27.01
N GLU A 122 -54.11 92.05 -27.53
CA GLU A 122 -52.73 92.37 -27.10
C GLU A 122 -51.89 93.22 -28.08
N VAL A 123 -52.50 93.97 -29.01
CA VAL A 123 -51.76 94.70 -30.07
C VAL A 123 -51.34 96.14 -29.68
N GLU A 124 -51.74 96.68 -28.51
CA GLU A 124 -51.41 98.07 -28.13
C GLU A 124 -50.37 98.25 -26.99
N ILE A 125 -49.66 97.21 -26.52
CA ILE A 125 -48.74 97.30 -25.34
C ILE A 125 -47.34 96.71 -25.62
N ILE A 126 -46.60 97.24 -26.60
CA ILE A 126 -45.18 96.82 -26.84
C ILE A 126 -44.17 97.94 -26.49
N GLU A 127 -44.57 99.21 -26.38
CA GLU A 127 -43.63 100.32 -26.09
C GLU A 127 -43.24 100.50 -24.60
N ASP A 128 -43.80 99.71 -23.66
CA ASP A 128 -43.62 99.92 -22.20
C ASP A 128 -43.04 98.73 -21.39
N ARG A 129 -42.56 97.64 -22.03
CA ARG A 129 -42.03 96.47 -21.29
C ARG A 129 -40.66 96.69 -20.64
N TYR A 130 -39.68 97.27 -21.35
CA TYR A 130 -38.30 97.43 -20.84
C TYR A 130 -38.18 98.49 -19.73
N SER A 131 -39.14 99.42 -19.64
CA SER A 131 -39.21 100.43 -18.57
C SER A 131 -39.53 99.80 -17.21
N ARG A 132 -40.24 98.67 -17.21
CA ARG A 132 -40.75 97.98 -16.01
C ARG A 132 -39.79 96.94 -15.46
N MET A 133 -38.87 96.44 -16.28
CA MET A 133 -37.87 95.46 -15.84
C MET A 133 -36.79 96.15 -14.99
N LYS A 134 -36.84 95.94 -13.67
CA LYS A 134 -35.85 96.44 -12.71
C LYS A 134 -35.23 95.28 -11.95
N TYR A 135 -33.92 95.37 -11.69
CA TYR A 135 -33.16 94.33 -11.00
C TYR A 135 -32.25 94.94 -9.93
N GLN A 136 -32.01 94.18 -8.86
CA GLN A 136 -31.02 94.50 -7.83
C GLN A 136 -29.93 93.44 -7.78
N LEU A 137 -28.73 93.89 -7.44
CA LEU A 137 -27.57 93.02 -7.25
C LEU A 137 -27.66 92.31 -5.89
N ASN A 138 -27.72 90.97 -5.90
CA ASN A 138 -27.71 90.20 -4.66
C ASN A 138 -26.28 90.02 -4.13
N GLN A 139 -26.09 89.30 -3.01
CA GLN A 139 -24.76 89.13 -2.40
C GLN A 139 -23.76 88.46 -3.37
N ASN A 140 -24.20 87.43 -4.10
CA ASN A 140 -23.37 86.75 -5.10
C ASN A 140 -23.01 87.68 -6.26
N GLY A 141 -23.92 88.55 -6.69
CA GLY A 141 -23.63 89.58 -7.70
C GLY A 141 -22.62 90.62 -7.23
N LYS A 142 -22.69 91.03 -5.96
CA LYS A 142 -21.70 91.95 -5.35
C LYS A 142 -20.32 91.30 -5.28
N GLU A 143 -20.24 90.03 -4.90
CA GLU A 143 -18.99 89.27 -4.92
C GLU A 143 -18.47 89.05 -6.35
N ALA A 144 -19.35 88.76 -7.30
CA ALA A 144 -18.98 88.62 -8.71
C ALA A 144 -18.40 89.92 -9.28
N LEU A 145 -19.02 91.06 -8.94
CA LEU A 145 -18.55 92.39 -9.32
C LEU A 145 -17.21 92.74 -8.66
N LEU A 146 -17.00 92.36 -7.40
CA LEU A 146 -15.76 92.66 -6.66
C LEU A 146 -14.58 91.80 -7.14
N ASN A 147 -14.83 90.53 -7.43
CA ASN A 147 -13.81 89.56 -7.85
C ASN A 147 -13.62 89.50 -9.38
N ASN A 148 -14.50 90.13 -10.17
CA ASN A 148 -14.56 90.04 -11.65
C ASN A 148 -14.83 88.63 -12.21
N TYR A 149 -15.44 87.74 -11.43
CA TYR A 149 -15.78 86.37 -11.86
C TYR A 149 -17.25 86.04 -11.60
N LEU A 150 -17.84 85.29 -12.52
CA LEU A 150 -19.20 84.76 -12.45
C LEU A 150 -19.15 83.25 -12.18
N LYS A 151 -20.03 82.77 -11.30
CA LYS A 151 -20.26 81.34 -11.10
C LYS A 151 -21.42 80.89 -11.97
N GLU A 152 -21.11 80.21 -13.07
CA GLU A 152 -22.13 79.68 -13.98
C GLU A 152 -22.57 78.29 -13.52
N PRO A 153 -23.88 78.04 -13.32
CA PRO A 153 -24.36 76.72 -12.92
C PRO A 153 -24.05 75.68 -14.00
N THR A 154 -23.55 74.51 -13.60
CA THR A 154 -23.21 73.40 -14.50
C THR A 154 -24.16 72.22 -14.36
N GLU A 155 -24.31 71.69 -13.14
CA GLU A 155 -25.17 70.53 -12.87
C GLU A 155 -25.76 70.60 -11.46
N SER A 156 -27.00 70.14 -11.29
CA SER A 156 -27.60 69.93 -9.97
C SER A 156 -27.50 68.45 -9.57
N LYS A 157 -27.02 68.18 -8.36
CA LYS A 157 -26.90 66.84 -7.78
C LYS A 157 -27.54 66.80 -6.39
N ILE A 158 -28.27 65.72 -6.11
CA ILE A 158 -28.85 65.48 -4.79
C ILE A 158 -27.91 64.58 -3.99
N TYR A 159 -27.43 65.09 -2.86
CA TYR A 159 -26.65 64.37 -1.87
C TYR A 159 -27.50 64.06 -0.65
N SER A 160 -27.19 62.96 0.04
CA SER A 160 -27.82 62.66 1.33
C SER A 160 -26.80 62.79 2.46
N PHE A 161 -27.14 63.58 3.47
CA PHE A 161 -26.31 63.81 4.65
C PHE A 161 -26.99 63.28 5.91
N ALA A 162 -26.21 62.79 6.87
CA ALA A 162 -26.65 62.21 8.12
C ALA A 162 -26.02 62.95 9.31
N ARG A 163 -26.84 63.54 10.18
CA ARG A 163 -26.36 64.12 11.45
C ARG A 163 -26.37 63.09 12.57
N CYS A 164 -25.25 62.95 13.27
CA CYS A 164 -25.20 62.15 14.49
C CYS A 164 -25.84 62.92 15.65
N MET A 165 -26.98 62.43 16.17
CA MET A 165 -27.70 63.07 17.28
C MET A 165 -26.96 63.04 18.63
N THR A 166 -25.82 62.35 18.71
CA THR A 166 -24.98 62.28 19.92
C THR A 166 -23.79 63.24 19.83
N THR A 167 -23.09 63.28 18.68
CA THR A 167 -21.90 64.13 18.52
C THR A 167 -22.19 65.47 17.83
N GLY A 168 -23.32 65.60 17.13
CA GLY A 168 -23.65 66.76 16.30
C GLY A 168 -22.99 66.76 14.92
N ASN A 169 -22.01 65.90 14.65
CA ASN A 169 -21.29 65.87 13.38
C ASN A 169 -22.19 65.46 12.21
N LEU A 170 -21.96 66.09 11.06
CA LEU A 170 -22.58 65.76 9.78
C LEU A 170 -21.68 64.84 8.96
N TYR A 171 -22.27 63.85 8.31
CA TYR A 171 -21.55 62.91 7.44
C TYR A 171 -22.35 62.70 6.14
N MET A 172 -21.69 62.47 5.01
CA MET A 172 -22.38 62.12 3.77
C MET A 172 -22.68 60.62 3.71
N ILE A 173 -23.93 60.25 3.39
CA ILE A 173 -24.35 58.87 3.15
C ILE A 173 -23.86 58.42 1.77
N GLY A 174 -23.18 57.28 1.71
CA GLY A 174 -22.45 56.83 0.52
C GLY A 174 -21.03 57.42 0.42
N GLY A 175 -20.59 58.19 1.42
CA GLY A 175 -19.23 58.71 1.54
C GLY A 175 -18.28 57.75 2.25
N LYS A 176 -17.05 58.24 2.51
CA LYS A 176 -15.97 57.49 3.17
C LYS A 176 -16.32 57.00 4.58
N ASP A 177 -17.09 57.79 5.33
CA ASP A 177 -17.39 57.51 6.74
C ASP A 177 -18.69 56.72 6.96
N ILE A 178 -19.65 56.80 6.04
CA ILE A 178 -20.92 56.09 6.09
C ILE A 178 -21.24 55.54 4.70
N ASN A 179 -21.06 54.23 4.52
CA ASN A 179 -21.50 53.56 3.30
C ASN A 179 -23.04 53.60 3.20
N ARG A 180 -23.59 53.79 2.00
CA ARG A 180 -25.04 53.79 1.75
C ARG A 180 -25.73 52.50 2.22
N LYS A 181 -25.03 51.36 2.16
CA LYS A 181 -25.52 50.06 2.65
C LYS A 181 -25.33 49.87 4.17
N ALA A 182 -24.71 50.80 4.90
CA ALA A 182 -24.48 50.68 6.33
C ALA A 182 -25.71 51.06 7.18
N VAL A 183 -26.70 51.71 6.57
CA VAL A 183 -27.79 52.37 7.28
C VAL A 183 -29.09 51.58 7.14
N GLU A 184 -29.86 51.48 8.23
CA GLU A 184 -31.18 50.85 8.24
C GLU A 184 -32.28 51.91 8.34
N PRO A 185 -33.23 51.95 7.39
CA PRO A 185 -34.31 52.95 7.37
C PRO A 185 -35.40 52.68 8.42
N THR A 186 -35.56 51.43 8.89
CA THR A 186 -36.62 51.03 9.82
C THR A 186 -36.11 50.01 10.83
N TRP A 187 -35.63 50.48 11.99
CA TRP A 187 -35.49 49.63 13.17
C TRP A 187 -36.79 49.76 13.98
N LEU A 188 -37.60 48.70 14.02
CA LEU A 188 -38.85 48.66 14.80
C LEU A 188 -38.53 48.97 16.28
N GLU A 189 -39.14 50.03 16.83
CA GLU A 189 -38.83 50.52 18.18
C GLU A 189 -39.12 49.47 19.27
N ASP A 190 -39.98 48.49 18.99
CA ASP A 190 -40.48 47.48 19.94
C ASP A 190 -39.61 46.22 20.11
N ASN A 191 -38.58 45.99 19.28
CA ASN A 191 -37.82 44.73 19.26
C ASN A 191 -36.34 44.83 19.69
N ALA A 192 -35.94 45.73 20.60
CA ALA A 192 -34.52 45.84 20.95
C ALA A 192 -34.22 45.75 22.45
N GLU A 193 -33.77 44.57 22.89
CA GLU A 193 -32.94 44.38 24.11
C GLU A 193 -31.52 45.00 23.98
N GLY A 194 -31.25 45.75 22.91
CA GLY A 194 -29.94 46.33 22.59
C GLY A 194 -29.66 47.71 23.19
N TRP A 195 -28.37 48.02 23.39
CA TRP A 195 -27.91 49.30 23.92
C TRP A 195 -28.12 50.43 22.90
N ARG A 196 -28.83 51.49 23.30
CA ARG A 196 -29.05 52.68 22.47
C ARG A 196 -28.22 53.86 22.98
N ASN A 197 -27.56 54.57 22.07
CA ASN A 197 -26.87 55.80 22.43
C ASN A 197 -27.85 56.87 22.91
N LYS A 198 -27.48 57.61 23.97
CA LYS A 198 -28.24 58.76 24.46
C LYS A 198 -28.22 59.86 23.40
N ARG A 199 -29.41 60.32 22.99
CA ARG A 199 -29.61 61.44 22.07
C ARG A 199 -29.43 62.75 22.85
N LEU A 200 -28.78 63.74 22.26
CA LEU A 200 -28.70 65.10 22.83
C LEU A 200 -29.72 65.98 22.10
N GLU A 201 -30.69 66.53 22.83
CA GLU A 201 -31.78 67.34 22.26
C GLU A 201 -31.28 68.52 21.43
N LYS A 202 -30.16 69.13 21.84
CA LYS A 202 -29.50 70.23 21.12
C LYS A 202 -29.01 69.92 19.71
N TYR A 203 -29.08 68.66 19.25
CA TYR A 203 -28.70 68.27 17.88
C TYR A 203 -29.85 67.61 17.11
N ASN A 204 -31.04 67.56 17.71
CA ASN A 204 -32.23 67.03 17.07
C ASN A 204 -32.82 68.09 16.12
N ASP A 205 -33.19 67.69 14.91
CA ASP A 205 -33.82 68.54 13.89
C ASP A 205 -33.00 69.76 13.42
N ILE A 206 -31.71 69.82 13.76
CA ILE A 206 -30.81 70.87 13.27
C ILE A 206 -30.42 70.59 11.83
N LYS A 207 -30.97 71.42 10.93
CA LYS A 207 -30.64 71.44 9.50
C LYS A 207 -29.13 71.71 9.30
N PRO A 208 -28.46 71.00 8.38
CA PRO A 208 -27.11 71.32 7.93
C PRO A 208 -27.02 72.77 7.45
N ASN A 209 -25.96 73.49 7.81
CA ASN A 209 -25.68 74.78 7.19
C ASN A 209 -24.80 74.60 5.94
N THR A 210 -24.74 75.64 5.09
CA THR A 210 -24.00 75.65 3.82
C THR A 210 -22.54 75.23 4.00
N ARG A 211 -21.88 75.75 5.04
CA ARG A 211 -20.47 75.47 5.33
C ARG A 211 -20.23 74.01 5.73
N GLU A 212 -21.10 73.43 6.54
CA GLU A 212 -21.01 72.00 6.92
C GLU A 212 -21.15 71.08 5.70
N ILE A 213 -22.00 71.46 4.73
CA ILE A 213 -22.20 70.71 3.48
C ILE A 213 -20.96 70.86 2.58
N GLU A 214 -20.45 72.08 2.41
CA GLU A 214 -19.22 72.36 1.65
C GLU A 214 -18.01 71.59 2.20
N ASP A 215 -17.82 71.60 3.53
CA ASP A 215 -16.74 70.87 4.20
C ASP A 215 -16.85 69.36 3.94
N CYS A 216 -18.07 68.80 4.00
CA CYS A 216 -18.31 67.39 3.72
C CYS A 216 -18.04 67.03 2.25
N LEU A 217 -18.47 67.88 1.30
CA LEU A 217 -18.24 67.65 -0.13
C LEU A 217 -16.76 67.77 -0.51
N THR A 218 -16.06 68.77 0.03
CA THR A 218 -14.62 69.00 -0.20
C THR A 218 -13.79 67.81 0.31
N SER A 219 -14.22 67.15 1.39
CA SER A 219 -13.54 65.99 1.95
C SER A 219 -13.51 64.75 1.03
N LEU A 220 -14.37 64.67 0.01
CA LEU A 220 -14.44 63.55 -0.93
C LEU A 220 -13.44 63.68 -2.07
N ASN A 221 -13.25 64.90 -2.58
CA ASN A 221 -12.33 65.21 -3.67
C ASN A 221 -11.34 66.30 -3.22
N PRO A 222 -10.35 65.99 -2.35
CA PRO A 222 -9.43 66.99 -1.78
C PRO A 222 -8.58 67.73 -2.81
N ASN A 223 -8.54 67.24 -4.06
CA ASN A 223 -7.76 67.82 -5.16
C ASN A 223 -8.61 68.65 -6.15
N GLU A 224 -9.93 68.69 -6.01
CA GLU A 224 -10.81 69.50 -6.87
C GLU A 224 -11.45 70.62 -6.04
N LYS A 225 -11.29 71.86 -6.50
CA LYS A 225 -11.99 73.00 -5.90
C LYS A 225 -13.45 72.94 -6.36
N ILE A 226 -14.33 72.41 -5.51
CA ILE A 226 -15.77 72.36 -5.78
C ILE A 226 -16.34 73.77 -5.64
N GLU A 227 -16.77 74.35 -6.75
CA GLU A 227 -17.47 75.64 -6.75
C GLU A 227 -18.98 75.38 -6.74
N ILE A 228 -19.68 75.95 -5.77
CA ILE A 228 -21.13 75.79 -5.60
C ILE A 228 -21.83 77.11 -5.94
N ASN A 229 -22.93 77.01 -6.70
CA ASN A 229 -23.81 78.13 -6.99
C ASN A 229 -24.90 78.26 -5.93
N THR A 230 -25.63 77.17 -5.66
CA THR A 230 -26.76 77.12 -4.72
C THR A 230 -26.82 75.79 -3.98
N ILE A 231 -27.29 75.85 -2.73
CA ILE A 231 -27.56 74.69 -1.88
C ILE A 231 -29.00 74.80 -1.39
N GLU A 232 -29.80 73.77 -1.65
CA GLU A 232 -31.18 73.68 -1.19
C GLU A 232 -31.41 72.40 -0.40
N ILE A 233 -31.90 72.52 0.83
CA ILE A 233 -32.26 71.36 1.66
C ILE A 233 -33.67 70.94 1.25
N LEU A 234 -33.77 69.77 0.63
CA LEU A 234 -35.03 69.25 0.13
C LEU A 234 -35.92 68.84 1.32
N ASN A 235 -37.13 69.39 1.37
CA ASN A 235 -38.17 68.89 2.26
C ASN A 235 -38.67 67.54 1.74
N SER A 236 -38.03 66.45 2.16
CA SER A 236 -38.44 65.11 1.73
C SER A 236 -39.81 64.72 2.33
N LYS A 237 -40.61 63.98 1.56
CA LYS A 237 -41.91 63.39 1.97
C LYS A 237 -41.78 62.23 2.99
N PHE A 238 -40.63 62.04 3.64
CA PHE A 238 -40.39 60.93 4.57
C PHE A 238 -40.63 61.39 6.02
N GLU A 239 -41.75 60.97 6.61
CA GLU A 239 -42.29 61.47 7.88
C GLU A 239 -41.45 61.16 9.14
N GLN A 240 -40.38 60.37 9.05
CA GLN A 240 -39.46 60.18 10.18
C GLN A 240 -38.02 60.09 9.65
N ARG A 241 -37.33 61.24 9.58
CA ARG A 241 -35.93 61.39 9.11
C ARG A 241 -34.88 60.61 9.96
N LYS A 242 -35.26 59.61 10.74
CA LYS A 242 -34.38 58.85 11.64
C LYS A 242 -33.83 57.62 10.92
N MET A 243 -32.52 57.42 11.03
CA MET A 243 -31.82 56.25 10.50
C MET A 243 -31.00 55.58 11.60
N HIS A 244 -30.76 54.27 11.48
CA HIS A 244 -29.99 53.52 12.47
C HIS A 244 -28.69 52.95 11.90
N LEU A 245 -27.66 52.91 12.75
CA LEU A 245 -26.35 52.34 12.45
C LEU A 245 -26.07 51.23 13.49
N PRO A 246 -26.20 49.95 13.12
CA PRO A 246 -25.99 48.86 14.06
C PRO A 246 -24.49 48.57 14.23
N LEU A 247 -24.01 48.52 15.47
CA LEU A 247 -22.58 48.51 15.81
C LEU A 247 -22.22 47.38 16.77
N ASN A 248 -21.10 46.70 16.48
CA ASN A 248 -20.43 45.77 17.36
C ASN A 248 -19.17 46.40 17.96
N PHE A 249 -19.07 46.37 19.29
CA PHE A 249 -17.89 46.86 20.03
C PHE A 249 -17.04 45.67 20.45
N THR A 250 -15.79 45.62 19.99
CA THR A 250 -14.84 44.56 20.33
C THR A 250 -13.74 45.13 21.23
N LEU A 251 -13.61 44.57 22.44
CA LEU A 251 -12.46 44.83 23.30
C LEU A 251 -11.27 44.01 22.82
N THR A 252 -10.18 44.69 22.47
CA THR A 252 -8.89 44.09 22.14
C THR A 252 -7.87 44.45 23.20
N VAL A 253 -6.91 43.57 23.43
CA VAL A 253 -5.83 43.81 24.40
C VAL A 253 -4.51 43.67 23.67
N ASP A 254 -3.70 44.72 23.76
CA ASP A 254 -2.38 44.73 23.16
C ASP A 254 -1.43 43.76 23.90
N LEU A 255 -0.71 42.92 23.16
CA LEU A 255 0.10 41.85 23.74
C LEU A 255 1.31 42.37 24.53
N GLU A 256 1.91 43.49 24.09
CA GLU A 256 3.13 44.05 24.68
C GLU A 256 2.80 44.98 25.86
N THR A 257 1.87 45.90 25.64
CA THR A 257 1.50 46.95 26.59
C THR A 257 0.40 46.52 27.56
N LYS A 258 -0.31 45.42 27.27
CA LYS A 258 -1.49 44.93 28.02
C LYS A 258 -2.61 45.97 28.16
N SER A 259 -2.61 46.94 27.24
CA SER A 259 -3.56 48.04 27.23
C SER A 259 -4.83 47.64 26.47
N PRO A 260 -6.03 48.00 26.99
CA PRO A 260 -7.29 47.73 26.31
C PRO A 260 -7.55 48.76 25.20
N ASN A 261 -7.95 48.29 24.02
CA ASN A 261 -8.37 49.10 22.88
C ASN A 261 -9.74 48.64 22.37
N TRP A 262 -10.60 49.59 21.98
CA TRP A 262 -11.90 49.28 21.39
C TRP A 262 -11.85 49.38 19.87
N LEU A 263 -12.34 48.34 19.22
CA LEU A 263 -12.62 48.32 17.79
C LEU A 263 -14.14 48.36 17.58
N VAL A 264 -14.59 49.11 16.57
CA VAL A 264 -16.02 49.27 16.29
C VAL A 264 -16.29 48.84 14.86
N HIS A 265 -17.21 47.89 14.71
CA HIS A 265 -17.59 47.30 13.44
C HIS A 265 -19.09 47.46 13.19
N LEU A 266 -19.51 47.42 11.92
CA LEU A 266 -20.92 47.27 11.59
C LEU A 266 -21.40 45.85 11.91
N GLN A 267 -22.65 45.71 12.34
CA GLN A 267 -23.29 44.42 12.60
C GLN A 267 -23.81 43.79 11.29
N ARG A 268 -22.92 43.52 10.32
CA ARG A 268 -23.21 42.90 9.01
C ARG A 268 -22.01 42.07 8.49
N ASP A 269 -22.23 41.24 7.47
CA ASP A 269 -21.26 40.25 6.96
C ASP A 269 -19.97 40.86 6.40
N ASP A 270 -20.04 42.06 5.82
CA ASP A 270 -18.87 42.87 5.53
C ASP A 270 -18.52 43.68 6.78
N VAL A 271 -17.28 43.58 7.25
CA VAL A 271 -16.81 44.13 8.54
C VAL A 271 -16.02 45.44 8.37
N PRO A 272 -16.53 46.52 7.73
CA PRO A 272 -15.79 47.76 7.68
C PRO A 272 -15.74 48.37 9.08
N ARG A 273 -14.53 48.78 9.49
CA ARG A 273 -14.30 49.48 10.76
C ARG A 273 -14.89 50.88 10.70
N VAL A 274 -15.58 51.28 11.76
CA VAL A 274 -16.16 52.61 11.87
C VAL A 274 -15.18 53.54 12.60
N GLY A 275 -14.14 53.95 11.87
CA GLY A 275 -12.97 54.63 12.44
C GLY A 275 -13.28 55.96 13.15
N TRP A 276 -14.32 56.69 12.74
CA TRP A 276 -14.71 57.93 13.43
C TRP A 276 -15.29 57.67 14.83
N ILE A 277 -16.01 56.55 15.03
CA ILE A 277 -16.51 56.13 16.34
C ILE A 277 -15.35 55.65 17.21
N GLU A 278 -14.40 54.89 16.65
CA GLU A 278 -13.20 54.49 17.38
C GLU A 278 -12.38 55.70 17.87
N LYS A 279 -12.21 56.72 17.03
CA LYS A 279 -11.57 58.00 17.42
C LYS A 279 -12.36 58.71 18.51
N TYR A 280 -13.69 58.73 18.41
CA TYR A 280 -14.54 59.33 19.43
C TYR A 280 -14.42 58.60 20.78
N LEU A 281 -14.41 57.27 20.79
CA LEU A 281 -14.16 56.47 21.99
C LEU A 281 -12.79 56.79 22.60
N LYS A 282 -11.73 56.83 21.79
CA LYS A 282 -10.37 57.21 22.25
C LYS A 282 -10.36 58.62 22.89
N ASN A 283 -11.12 59.57 22.35
CA ASN A 283 -11.23 60.90 22.94
C ASN A 283 -12.00 60.90 24.27
N LEU A 284 -12.86 59.91 24.49
CA LEU A 284 -13.58 59.66 25.75
C LEU A 284 -12.75 58.80 26.73
N ASN A 285 -11.42 58.89 26.72
CA ASN A 285 -10.49 58.13 27.59
C ASN A 285 -10.93 58.06 29.07
N SER A 286 -11.59 59.10 29.60
CA SER A 286 -12.12 59.13 30.98
C SER A 286 -13.28 58.16 31.25
N GLN A 287 -13.98 57.67 30.22
CA GLN A 287 -15.14 56.77 30.32
C GLN A 287 -14.81 55.30 30.03
N HIS A 288 -13.64 55.01 29.41
CA HIS A 288 -13.13 53.65 29.22
C HIS A 288 -13.16 52.81 30.50
N PRO A 289 -12.78 53.35 31.68
CA PRO A 289 -12.83 52.61 32.93
C PRO A 289 -14.24 52.11 33.30
N SER A 290 -15.26 52.95 33.13
CA SER A 290 -16.64 52.61 33.45
C SER A 290 -17.20 51.53 32.50
N LEU A 291 -16.84 51.61 31.21
CA LEU A 291 -17.27 50.63 30.21
C LEU A 291 -16.63 49.25 30.45
N ILE A 292 -15.33 49.20 30.76
CA ILE A 292 -14.64 47.95 31.10
C ILE A 292 -15.18 47.38 32.41
N LYS A 293 -15.43 48.21 33.44
CA LYS A 293 -16.07 47.76 34.69
C LYS A 293 -17.46 47.17 34.45
N HIS A 294 -18.23 47.77 33.56
CA HIS A 294 -19.53 47.24 33.17
C HIS A 294 -19.39 45.88 32.47
N LEU A 295 -18.51 45.79 31.48
CA LEU A 295 -18.23 44.54 30.76
C LEU A 295 -17.81 43.40 31.70
N VAL A 296 -16.91 43.69 32.65
CA VAL A 296 -16.43 42.71 33.64
C VAL A 296 -17.56 42.19 34.52
N LYS A 297 -18.54 43.04 34.88
CA LYS A 297 -19.71 42.62 35.66
C LYS A 297 -20.63 41.68 34.88
N SER A 298 -20.66 41.80 33.57
CA SER A 298 -21.45 40.93 32.67
C SER A 298 -20.73 39.62 32.31
N MET A 299 -19.45 39.49 32.65
CA MET A 299 -18.64 38.29 32.38
C MET A 299 -18.69 37.29 33.54
N PRO A 300 -18.39 36.00 33.29
CA PRO A 300 -18.29 35.00 34.35
C PRO A 300 -17.28 35.37 35.43
N PRO A 301 -17.55 35.05 36.71
CA PRO A 301 -16.62 35.36 37.79
C PRO A 301 -15.32 34.54 37.68
N VAL A 302 -14.18 35.19 37.86
CA VAL A 302 -12.84 34.57 37.78
C VAL A 302 -12.45 33.72 39.01
N LYS A 303 -13.39 33.45 39.93
CA LYS A 303 -13.10 32.75 41.18
C LYS A 303 -12.78 31.27 40.89
N GLY A 304 -11.58 30.83 41.24
CA GLY A 304 -11.10 29.46 41.00
C GLY A 304 -10.43 29.25 39.63
N MET A 305 -10.24 30.31 38.84
CA MET A 305 -9.47 30.29 37.59
C MET A 305 -8.00 30.61 37.83
N ASP A 306 -7.10 30.03 37.03
CA ASP A 306 -5.67 30.33 37.08
C ASP A 306 -5.31 31.51 36.17
N LYS A 307 -4.22 32.20 36.51
CA LYS A 307 -3.68 33.27 35.68
C LYS A 307 -3.04 32.69 34.42
N THR A 308 -3.52 33.09 33.25
CA THR A 308 -3.04 32.63 31.94
C THR A 308 -2.23 33.73 31.25
N SER A 309 -1.23 33.35 30.44
CA SER A 309 -0.51 34.30 29.59
C SER A 309 -1.42 34.80 28.46
N LEU A 310 -1.29 36.06 28.06
CA LEU A 310 -2.06 36.61 26.94
C LEU A 310 -1.84 35.86 25.62
N SER A 311 -0.65 35.28 25.42
CA SER A 311 -0.33 34.46 24.25
C SER A 311 -1.17 33.18 24.13
N ASN A 312 -1.62 32.63 25.26
CA ASN A 312 -2.32 31.34 25.34
C ASN A 312 -3.81 31.52 25.69
N ALA A 313 -4.27 32.77 25.74
CA ALA A 313 -5.61 33.16 26.10
C ALA A 313 -6.45 33.43 24.84
N SER A 314 -7.64 32.85 24.79
CA SER A 314 -8.65 33.13 23.78
C SER A 314 -9.94 33.62 24.44
N PRO A 315 -10.75 34.45 23.76
CA PRO A 315 -12.09 34.79 24.24
C PRO A 315 -12.93 33.52 24.45
N LEU A 316 -13.67 33.43 25.56
CA LEU A 316 -14.55 32.28 25.84
C LEU A 316 -15.56 32.03 24.71
N VAL A 317 -16.06 33.10 24.07
CA VAL A 317 -17.00 33.01 22.94
C VAL A 317 -16.44 32.37 21.67
N ARG A 318 -15.12 32.13 21.61
CA ARG A 318 -14.47 31.44 20.49
C ARG A 318 -14.29 29.94 20.72
N MET A 319 -14.75 29.41 21.84
CA MET A 319 -14.57 28.01 22.22
C MET A 319 -15.05 27.04 21.14
N ASP A 320 -16.32 27.18 20.71
CA ASP A 320 -16.91 26.30 19.68
C ASP A 320 -16.19 26.41 18.33
N ARG A 321 -15.71 27.61 17.95
CA ARG A 321 -14.87 27.79 16.75
C ARG A 321 -13.51 27.09 16.85
N LEU A 322 -12.93 26.99 18.04
CA LEU A 322 -11.69 26.23 18.25
C LEU A 322 -11.94 24.73 18.16
N PHE A 323 -13.10 24.26 18.63
CA PHE A 323 -13.55 22.88 18.42
C PHE A 323 -13.80 22.59 16.94
N ALA A 324 -14.38 23.50 16.17
CA ALA A 324 -14.57 23.30 14.71
C ALA A 324 -13.27 22.96 13.96
N ARG A 325 -12.10 23.39 14.45
CA ARG A 325 -10.80 23.03 13.87
C ARG A 325 -10.40 21.56 14.08
N GLN A 326 -11.16 20.81 14.88
CA GLN A 326 -10.86 19.45 15.34
C GLN A 326 -11.80 18.38 14.78
N LEU A 327 -12.82 18.75 14.00
CA LEU A 327 -13.88 17.85 13.53
C LEU A 327 -13.42 16.65 12.69
N ASN A 328 -12.17 16.65 12.20
CA ASN A 328 -11.63 15.59 11.34
C ASN A 328 -10.55 14.73 12.02
N GLN A 329 -10.36 14.85 13.33
CA GLN A 329 -9.36 14.07 14.07
C GLN A 329 -10.06 13.05 14.97
N GLN A 330 -10.02 11.77 14.60
CA GLN A 330 -10.39 10.68 15.50
C GLN A 330 -9.27 10.45 16.52
N SER A 331 -9.58 10.63 17.80
CA SER A 331 -8.63 10.51 18.92
C SER A 331 -9.35 10.33 20.25
N ILE A 332 -8.60 10.01 21.31
CA ILE A 332 -9.13 9.97 22.68
C ILE A 332 -9.36 11.39 23.19
N ILE A 333 -10.55 11.63 23.74
CA ILE A 333 -10.91 12.90 24.38
C ILE A 333 -11.09 12.66 25.87
N VAL A 334 -10.39 13.45 26.69
CA VAL A 334 -10.50 13.35 28.15
C VAL A 334 -11.26 14.55 28.68
N VAL A 335 -12.36 14.30 29.38
CA VAL A 335 -13.20 15.35 29.97
C VAL A 335 -13.28 15.21 31.48
N ASN A 336 -13.32 16.36 32.17
CA ASN A 336 -13.63 16.41 33.60
C ASN A 336 -14.69 17.47 33.85
N LYS A 337 -15.95 17.05 34.01
CA LYS A 337 -17.12 17.93 34.21
C LYS A 337 -17.09 19.12 33.23
N HIS A 338 -16.95 18.80 31.95
CA HIS A 338 -16.75 19.77 30.87
C HIS A 338 -17.91 20.77 30.75
N GLU A 339 -19.09 20.41 31.24
CA GLU A 339 -20.28 21.27 31.33
C GLU A 339 -19.99 22.53 32.17
N LYS A 340 -19.07 22.45 33.13
CA LYS A 340 -18.63 23.63 33.89
C LYS A 340 -17.88 24.65 33.04
N LEU A 341 -17.25 24.22 31.94
CA LEU A 341 -16.56 25.10 30.99
C LEU A 341 -17.55 25.66 29.96
N THR A 342 -18.43 24.83 29.41
CA THR A 342 -19.39 25.24 28.38
C THR A 342 -20.49 26.15 28.94
N ASN A 343 -20.96 25.91 30.17
CA ASN A 343 -21.96 26.77 30.83
C ASN A 343 -21.44 28.19 31.20
N LEU A 344 -20.15 28.50 31.00
CA LEU A 344 -19.63 29.86 31.19
C LEU A 344 -20.06 30.83 30.09
N VAL A 345 -20.54 30.31 28.97
CA VAL A 345 -21.01 31.11 27.83
C VAL A 345 -22.37 30.61 27.39
N ASN A 346 -23.25 31.53 27.03
CA ASN A 346 -24.54 31.19 26.45
C ASN A 346 -24.38 31.00 24.94
N LEU A 347 -23.80 29.86 24.52
CA LEU A 347 -23.54 29.49 23.13
C LEU A 347 -23.89 28.02 22.90
N ASP A 348 -24.48 27.72 21.75
CA ASP A 348 -24.69 26.34 21.30
C ASP A 348 -23.32 25.73 20.92
N MET A 349 -22.97 24.60 21.55
CA MET A 349 -21.67 23.93 21.40
C MET A 349 -21.72 22.82 20.35
N VAL A 350 -22.29 23.11 19.17
CA VAL A 350 -22.55 22.12 18.12
C VAL A 350 -21.28 21.37 17.71
N ASN A 351 -20.14 22.05 17.63
CA ASN A 351 -18.90 21.40 17.23
C ASN A 351 -18.33 20.50 18.33
N LEU A 352 -18.54 20.84 19.60
CA LEU A 352 -18.16 19.96 20.71
C LEU A 352 -19.00 18.69 20.71
N ASP A 353 -20.31 18.81 20.50
CA ASP A 353 -21.23 17.67 20.47
C ASP A 353 -20.86 16.70 19.34
N LEU A 354 -20.54 17.22 18.15
CA LEU A 354 -20.04 16.43 17.03
C LEU A 354 -18.71 15.73 17.35
N ILE A 355 -17.79 16.44 18.01
CA ILE A 355 -16.51 15.87 18.43
C ILE A 355 -16.72 14.74 19.44
N ILE A 356 -17.54 14.96 20.47
CA ILE A 356 -17.84 13.94 21.48
C ILE A 356 -18.52 12.72 20.84
N GLY A 357 -19.42 12.93 19.89
CA GLY A 357 -20.11 11.85 19.17
C GLY A 357 -19.24 11.09 18.16
N SER A 358 -18.09 11.63 17.76
CA SER A 358 -17.19 11.03 16.75
C SER A 358 -15.85 10.56 17.31
N ASN A 359 -15.66 10.62 18.64
CA ASN A 359 -14.42 10.25 19.31
C ASN A 359 -14.65 9.40 20.56
N THR A 360 -13.63 8.61 20.95
CA THR A 360 -13.63 7.87 22.21
C THR A 360 -13.58 8.83 23.40
N LEU A 361 -14.59 8.77 24.28
CA LEU A 361 -14.72 9.68 25.40
C LEU A 361 -14.24 9.05 26.71
N VAL A 362 -13.32 9.73 27.40
CA VAL A 362 -12.83 9.35 28.73
C VAL A 362 -13.26 10.40 29.75
N CYS A 363 -14.24 10.05 30.58
CA CYS A 363 -14.77 10.89 31.63
C CYS A 363 -14.04 10.66 32.96
N LEU A 364 -13.58 11.74 33.59
CA LEU A 364 -13.03 11.71 34.95
C LEU A 364 -14.14 11.90 35.99
N ASP A 365 -14.31 10.95 36.92
CA ASP A 365 -15.27 11.07 38.03
C ASP A 365 -14.61 10.98 39.40
N SER A 366 -14.71 12.08 40.15
CA SER A 366 -14.38 12.21 41.58
C SER A 366 -15.01 11.16 42.50
N LYS A 367 -16.17 10.58 42.14
CA LYS A 367 -16.89 9.58 42.96
C LYS A 367 -16.36 8.16 42.76
N LEU A 368 -15.64 7.90 41.67
CA LEU A 368 -15.07 6.59 41.36
C LEU A 368 -13.70 6.47 42.04
N LYS A 369 -13.55 5.57 43.01
CA LYS A 369 -12.32 5.43 43.83
C LYS A 369 -11.33 4.39 43.31
N LYS A 370 -11.82 3.29 42.74
CA LYS A 370 -11.06 2.18 42.12
C LYS A 370 -11.91 1.60 40.97
N ASN A 371 -11.27 1.02 39.95
CA ASN A 371 -11.88 0.53 38.70
C ASN A 371 -12.38 1.62 37.75
N TYR A 372 -12.92 1.19 36.61
CA TYR A 372 -13.54 2.00 35.57
C TYR A 372 -14.99 1.57 35.33
N LYS A 373 -15.79 2.43 34.72
CA LYS A 373 -17.05 2.05 34.10
C LYS A 373 -16.87 2.13 32.59
N PHE A 374 -17.24 1.07 31.90
CA PHE A 374 -17.25 1.02 30.45
C PHE A 374 -18.71 1.00 30.01
N ALA A 375 -19.16 2.06 29.35
CA ALA A 375 -20.50 2.12 28.79
C ALA A 375 -20.36 1.95 27.27
N ASN A 376 -20.63 0.73 26.81
CA ASN A 376 -20.92 0.45 25.41
C ASN A 376 -22.44 0.35 25.32
N ARG A 377 -23.12 1.31 24.69
CA ARG A 377 -24.59 1.29 24.63
C ARG A 377 -25.12 0.49 23.45
N ASP A 378 -24.39 0.41 22.34
CA ASP A 378 -24.63 -0.48 21.21
C ASP A 378 -23.33 -0.56 20.38
N ILE A 379 -23.21 -1.55 19.48
CA ILE A 379 -22.02 -1.80 18.64
C ILE A 379 -21.69 -0.61 17.69
N GLU A 380 -22.63 0.32 17.51
CA GLU A 380 -22.50 1.52 16.67
C GLU A 380 -22.01 2.77 17.45
N ASP A 381 -22.05 2.77 18.78
CA ASP A 381 -21.64 3.90 19.60
C ASP A 381 -20.15 3.80 19.96
N LEU A 382 -19.42 4.93 19.85
CA LEU A 382 -18.02 4.99 20.29
C LEU A 382 -17.88 4.79 21.81
N PRO A 383 -16.79 4.16 22.28
CA PRO A 383 -16.67 3.78 23.67
C PRO A 383 -16.65 5.00 24.61
N ASN A 384 -17.44 4.92 25.68
CA ASN A 384 -17.41 5.89 26.78
C ASN A 384 -16.90 5.24 28.05
N ILE A 385 -15.73 5.69 28.51
CA ILE A 385 -15.08 5.18 29.71
C ILE A 385 -15.17 6.23 30.81
N THR A 386 -15.59 5.83 32.00
CA THR A 386 -15.41 6.65 33.20
C THR A 386 -14.29 6.08 34.05
N ILE A 387 -13.28 6.90 34.34
CA ILE A 387 -12.14 6.55 35.20
C ILE A 387 -12.05 7.47 36.43
N PRO A 388 -11.35 7.07 37.50
CA PRO A 388 -11.12 7.92 38.67
C PRO A 388 -10.40 9.23 38.30
N GLU A 389 -10.83 10.35 38.88
CA GLU A 389 -10.23 11.67 38.57
C GLU A 389 -8.74 11.73 38.88
N ASN A 390 -8.28 11.10 39.97
CA ASN A 390 -6.87 10.98 40.40
C ASN A 390 -6.02 12.27 40.28
N ASN A 391 -6.66 13.45 40.36
CA ASN A 391 -6.04 14.76 40.09
C ASN A 391 -5.34 14.87 38.71
N ILE A 392 -5.77 14.08 37.73
CA ILE A 392 -5.21 14.08 36.37
C ILE A 392 -5.49 15.43 35.69
N MET A 393 -6.73 15.91 35.75
CA MET A 393 -7.17 17.19 35.20
C MET A 393 -8.12 17.88 36.17
N ARG A 394 -8.29 19.20 36.05
CA ARG A 394 -9.24 19.97 36.88
C ARG A 394 -10.66 19.89 36.34
N GLN A 395 -11.64 20.09 37.21
CA GLN A 395 -13.04 20.19 36.78
C GLN A 395 -13.24 21.41 35.86
N GLY A 396 -14.04 21.25 34.80
CA GLY A 396 -14.21 22.26 33.75
C GLY A 396 -13.05 22.28 32.75
N SER A 397 -12.52 21.10 32.39
CA SER A 397 -11.48 20.98 31.36
C SER A 397 -11.74 19.85 30.37
N ILE A 398 -11.18 20.02 29.17
CA ILE A 398 -11.25 19.10 28.04
C ILE A 398 -9.83 18.97 27.48
N ALA A 399 -9.30 17.76 27.36
CA ALA A 399 -8.00 17.51 26.74
C ALA A 399 -8.18 16.70 25.46
N MET A 400 -7.52 17.18 24.41
CA MET A 400 -7.51 16.59 23.07
C MET A 400 -6.07 16.60 22.53
N SER A 401 -5.86 15.92 21.41
CA SER A 401 -4.58 15.91 20.66
C SER A 401 -4.05 17.32 20.39
N SER A 402 -4.96 18.24 20.07
CA SER A 402 -4.67 19.66 19.80
C SER A 402 -4.36 20.49 21.04
N GLY A 403 -4.73 20.03 22.23
CA GLY A 403 -4.42 20.73 23.46
C GLY A 403 -5.41 20.55 24.59
N LEU A 404 -5.05 21.15 25.72
CA LEU A 404 -5.90 21.26 26.90
C LEU A 404 -6.68 22.57 26.83
N PHE A 405 -8.01 22.47 26.94
CA PHE A 405 -8.96 23.55 27.09
C PHE A 405 -9.41 23.65 28.54
N GLU A 406 -9.23 24.81 29.15
CA GLU A 406 -9.68 25.09 30.52
C GLU A 406 -9.97 26.59 30.68
N CYS A 407 -10.71 26.96 31.72
CA CYS A 407 -10.94 28.35 32.06
C CYS A 407 -9.72 28.95 32.79
N GLY A 408 -9.35 30.16 32.40
CA GLY A 408 -8.30 30.96 33.04
C GLY A 408 -8.71 32.42 33.12
N PHE A 409 -7.82 33.26 33.66
CA PHE A 409 -7.99 34.71 33.61
C PHE A 409 -6.72 35.42 33.13
N VAL A 410 -6.91 36.53 32.41
CA VAL A 410 -5.83 37.47 32.10
C VAL A 410 -5.96 38.72 32.96
N GLU A 411 -4.82 39.30 33.32
CA GLU A 411 -4.77 40.61 33.98
C GLU A 411 -4.43 41.67 32.93
N ILE A 412 -5.35 42.61 32.76
CA ILE A 412 -5.17 43.77 31.88
C ILE A 412 -4.98 45.04 32.69
N SER A 413 -4.22 45.98 32.14
CA SER A 413 -4.01 47.29 32.77
C SER A 413 -5.29 48.11 32.63
N PHE A 414 -5.87 48.53 33.75
CA PHE A 414 -7.11 49.31 33.79
C PHE A 414 -6.84 50.80 33.98
N THR A 415 -5.90 51.11 34.88
CA THR A 415 -5.26 52.43 35.03
C THR A 415 -3.76 52.21 35.23
N SER A 416 -2.97 53.26 35.47
CA SER A 416 -1.55 53.13 35.81
C SER A 416 -1.31 52.29 37.09
N SER A 417 -2.31 52.15 37.95
CA SER A 417 -2.20 51.45 39.26
C SER A 417 -3.18 50.29 39.45
N GLU A 418 -4.28 50.23 38.70
CA GLU A 418 -5.30 49.16 38.83
C GLU A 418 -5.21 48.14 37.70
N LYS A 419 -5.42 46.86 38.04
CA LYS A 419 -5.53 45.75 37.09
C LYS A 419 -6.91 45.14 37.16
N ILE A 420 -7.45 44.78 36.01
CA ILE A 420 -8.72 44.05 35.90
C ILE A 420 -8.44 42.63 35.44
N ARG A 421 -9.24 41.69 35.97
CA ARG A 421 -9.20 40.28 35.61
C ARG A 421 -10.34 39.98 34.64
N LEU A 422 -10.00 39.42 33.47
CA LEU A 422 -10.96 38.98 32.47
C LEU A 422 -10.91 37.47 32.35
N PRO A 423 -12.05 36.77 32.39
CA PRO A 423 -12.09 35.33 32.15
C PRO A 423 -11.78 35.04 30.68
N VAL A 424 -10.97 34.01 30.45
CA VAL A 424 -10.52 33.59 29.12
C VAL A 424 -10.53 32.07 29.01
N LEU A 425 -10.59 31.58 27.78
CA LEU A 425 -10.29 30.19 27.45
C LEU A 425 -8.77 30.05 27.34
N CYS A 426 -8.18 29.19 28.16
CA CYS A 426 -6.80 28.78 28.02
C CYS A 426 -6.73 27.59 27.06
N HIS A 427 -5.87 27.69 26.05
CA HIS A 427 -5.57 26.58 25.15
C HIS A 427 -4.07 26.28 25.17
N SER A 428 -3.69 25.04 25.45
CA SER A 428 -2.29 24.62 25.50
C SER A 428 -2.07 23.23 24.90
N GLU A 429 -1.53 23.19 23.69
CA GLU A 429 -1.19 21.96 22.96
C GLU A 429 -0.27 21.04 23.75
N LYS A 430 0.87 21.57 24.21
CA LYS A 430 1.85 20.83 25.01
C LYS A 430 1.24 20.18 26.25
N ARG A 431 0.35 20.89 26.95
CA ARG A 431 -0.32 20.35 28.15
C ARG A 431 -1.35 19.29 27.78
N GLY A 432 -2.07 19.45 26.66
CA GLY A 432 -3.00 18.44 26.16
C GLY A 432 -2.31 17.11 25.89
N ILE A 433 -1.25 17.13 25.08
CA ILE A 433 -0.46 15.92 24.75
C ILE A 433 0.07 15.24 26.02
N GLN A 434 0.62 16.01 26.97
CA GLN A 434 1.10 15.46 28.24
C GLN A 434 -0.01 14.83 29.09
N LYS A 435 -1.24 15.35 29.05
CA LYS A 435 -2.37 14.80 29.79
C LYS A 435 -2.91 13.55 29.11
N LEU A 436 -3.04 13.55 27.79
CA LEU A 436 -3.43 12.36 27.03
C LEU A 436 -2.44 11.22 27.22
N SER A 437 -1.13 11.47 27.13
CA SER A 437 -0.10 10.45 27.38
C SER A 437 -0.22 9.81 28.76
N LYS A 438 -0.47 10.62 29.80
CA LYS A 438 -0.68 10.10 31.18
C LYS A 438 -1.96 9.29 31.32
N VAL A 439 -3.01 9.67 30.59
CA VAL A 439 -4.26 8.92 30.60
C VAL A 439 -4.10 7.62 29.83
N ASP A 440 -3.43 7.62 28.67
CA ASP A 440 -3.13 6.41 27.91
C ASP A 440 -2.31 5.39 28.74
N GLU A 441 -1.23 5.83 29.38
CA GLU A 441 -0.45 5.00 30.32
C GLU A 441 -1.34 4.40 31.42
N TYR A 442 -2.20 5.22 32.02
CA TYR A 442 -3.10 4.76 33.08
C TYR A 442 -4.20 3.80 32.57
N LEU A 443 -4.71 4.01 31.35
CA LEU A 443 -5.70 3.12 30.74
C LEU A 443 -5.10 1.76 30.41
N ARG A 444 -3.85 1.70 29.92
CA ARG A 444 -3.14 0.45 29.62
C ARG A 444 -2.94 -0.42 30.86
N ASP A 445 -2.73 0.19 32.01
CA ASP A 445 -2.61 -0.53 33.29
C ASP A 445 -3.97 -0.96 33.87
N LEU A 446 -5.05 -0.27 33.51
CA LEU A 446 -6.36 -0.43 34.14
C LEU A 446 -7.35 -1.28 33.34
N LEU A 447 -7.35 -1.18 32.01
CA LEU A 447 -8.31 -1.82 31.13
C LEU A 447 -7.95 -3.29 30.87
N THR A 448 -8.96 -4.11 30.60
CA THR A 448 -8.75 -5.45 30.04
C THR A 448 -8.26 -5.31 28.59
N PRO A 449 -7.55 -6.32 28.03
CA PRO A 449 -7.10 -6.28 26.64
C PRO A 449 -8.22 -5.95 25.63
N GLU A 450 -9.41 -6.51 25.84
CA GLU A 450 -10.61 -6.20 25.03
C GLU A 450 -10.97 -4.72 25.06
N HIS A 451 -11.19 -4.15 26.26
CA HIS A 451 -11.58 -2.75 26.40
C HIS A 451 -10.46 -1.81 25.95
N LEU A 452 -9.20 -2.20 26.13
CA LEU A 452 -8.06 -1.42 25.66
C LEU A 452 -8.05 -1.35 24.12
N PHE A 453 -8.30 -2.47 23.44
CA PHE A 453 -8.42 -2.49 21.98
C PHE A 453 -9.60 -1.66 21.50
N LEU A 454 -10.78 -1.80 22.11
CA LEU A 454 -11.97 -1.00 21.76
C LEU A 454 -11.74 0.51 21.86
N VAL A 455 -10.85 0.94 22.76
CA VAL A 455 -10.57 2.36 23.03
C VAL A 455 -9.52 2.92 22.09
N THR A 456 -8.53 2.10 21.72
CA THR A 456 -7.35 2.53 20.97
C THR A 456 -7.45 2.22 19.47
N GLY A 457 -8.19 1.17 19.09
CA GLY A 457 -8.22 0.63 17.73
C GLY A 457 -6.86 0.09 17.26
N ALA A 458 -5.88 -0.09 18.15
CA ALA A 458 -4.52 -0.39 17.78
C ALA A 458 -4.31 -1.89 17.51
N GLU A 459 -3.58 -2.20 16.44
CA GLU A 459 -3.29 -3.57 16.01
C GLU A 459 -2.55 -4.40 17.08
N THR A 460 -1.66 -3.77 17.85
CA THR A 460 -0.93 -4.43 18.94
C THR A 460 -1.86 -4.82 20.09
N ASP A 461 -2.83 -3.96 20.41
CA ASP A 461 -3.76 -4.18 21.49
C ASP A 461 -4.79 -5.28 21.10
N LEU A 462 -5.12 -5.39 19.79
CA LEU A 462 -5.85 -6.55 19.23
C LEU A 462 -5.10 -7.86 19.43
N ASN A 463 -3.78 -7.88 19.19
CA ASN A 463 -2.97 -9.10 19.36
C ASN A 463 -3.00 -9.58 20.82
N ASP A 464 -2.88 -8.66 21.78
CA ASP A 464 -2.90 -8.97 23.20
C ASP A 464 -4.28 -9.52 23.61
N TRP A 465 -5.36 -8.95 23.07
CA TRP A 465 -6.70 -9.46 23.30
C TRP A 465 -6.94 -10.86 22.71
N ILE A 466 -6.51 -11.10 21.46
CA ILE A 466 -6.58 -12.43 20.82
C ILE A 466 -5.82 -13.46 21.67
N ASN A 467 -4.60 -13.12 22.11
CA ASN A 467 -3.80 -14.01 22.94
C ASN A 467 -4.49 -14.34 24.27
N ASP A 468 -5.13 -13.36 24.91
CA ASP A 468 -5.89 -13.58 26.15
C ASP A 468 -7.11 -14.49 25.93
N LEU A 469 -7.91 -14.23 24.88
CA LEU A 469 -9.07 -15.07 24.52
C LEU A 469 -8.66 -16.53 24.28
N ILE A 470 -7.64 -16.74 23.47
CA ILE A 470 -7.16 -18.08 23.13
C ILE A 470 -6.57 -18.77 24.37
N LYS A 471 -5.78 -18.08 25.19
CA LYS A 471 -5.21 -18.64 26.42
C LYS A 471 -6.27 -19.09 27.42
N ASN A 472 -7.41 -18.40 27.46
CA ASN A 472 -8.50 -18.68 28.40
C ASN A 472 -9.50 -19.75 27.89
N MET A 473 -9.26 -20.37 26.72
CA MET A 473 -10.09 -21.49 26.24
C MET A 473 -10.03 -22.70 27.19
N ILE A 474 -11.19 -23.32 27.44
CA ILE A 474 -11.32 -24.48 28.36
C ILE A 474 -11.76 -25.71 27.57
N PHE A 475 -10.90 -26.72 27.49
CA PHE A 475 -11.20 -27.93 26.74
C PHE A 475 -11.97 -28.98 27.55
N ALA A 476 -13.29 -28.82 27.65
CA ALA A 476 -14.19 -29.96 27.84
C ALA A 476 -14.33 -30.70 26.48
N SER A 477 -14.34 -32.03 26.49
CA SER A 477 -14.02 -32.89 25.34
C SER A 477 -14.83 -32.70 24.05
N ASN A 478 -15.93 -31.92 24.04
CA ASN A 478 -16.80 -31.72 22.87
C ASN A 478 -17.04 -30.26 22.43
N ASN A 479 -16.50 -29.23 23.09
CA ASN A 479 -16.87 -27.81 22.82
C ASN A 479 -15.69 -26.97 22.26
N LYS A 480 -14.62 -27.59 21.74
CA LYS A 480 -13.41 -26.84 21.32
C LYS A 480 -13.66 -25.94 20.11
N ILE A 481 -14.26 -26.51 19.05
CA ILE A 481 -14.53 -25.79 17.79
C ILE A 481 -15.63 -24.73 17.97
N GLU A 482 -16.62 -24.99 18.82
CA GLU A 482 -17.67 -24.03 19.12
C GLU A 482 -17.12 -22.84 19.95
N GLN A 483 -16.28 -23.08 20.96
CA GLN A 483 -15.55 -22.00 21.64
C GLN A 483 -14.67 -21.19 20.68
N PHE A 484 -13.96 -21.85 19.76
CA PHE A 484 -13.16 -21.17 18.75
C PHE A 484 -14.02 -20.33 17.80
N SER A 485 -15.16 -20.87 17.35
CA SER A 485 -16.14 -20.16 16.53
C SER A 485 -16.66 -18.91 17.24
N ASN A 486 -16.97 -18.98 18.53
CA ASN A 486 -17.46 -17.84 19.31
C ASN A 486 -16.40 -16.74 19.40
N ILE A 487 -15.13 -17.10 19.63
CA ILE A 487 -14.01 -16.14 19.62
C ILE A 487 -13.87 -15.49 18.25
N CYS A 488 -13.89 -16.27 17.16
CA CYS A 488 -13.79 -15.72 15.81
C CYS A 488 -14.94 -14.77 15.47
N GLN A 489 -16.19 -15.09 15.88
CA GLN A 489 -17.35 -14.21 15.67
C GLN A 489 -17.24 -12.90 16.45
N GLN A 490 -16.80 -12.95 17.71
CA GLN A 490 -16.58 -11.75 18.53
C GLN A 490 -15.51 -10.85 17.90
N LEU A 491 -14.40 -11.43 17.42
CA LEU A 491 -13.33 -10.70 16.77
C LEU A 491 -13.74 -10.15 15.40
N GLU A 492 -14.49 -10.90 14.61
CA GLU A 492 -14.98 -10.49 13.29
C GLU A 492 -15.83 -9.21 13.37
N GLN A 493 -16.77 -9.18 14.32
CA GLN A 493 -17.67 -8.03 14.49
C GLN A 493 -16.92 -6.73 14.81
N ILE A 494 -15.85 -6.81 15.59
CA ILE A 494 -15.12 -5.64 16.08
C ILE A 494 -13.96 -5.29 15.14
N ALA A 495 -13.13 -6.26 14.74
CA ALA A 495 -11.95 -6.02 13.91
C ALA A 495 -12.30 -5.54 12.49
N ASN A 496 -13.44 -5.96 11.93
CA ASN A 496 -13.90 -5.47 10.62
C ASN A 496 -14.20 -3.96 10.64
N GLN A 497 -14.58 -3.39 11.78
CA GLN A 497 -14.76 -1.93 11.90
C GLN A 497 -13.45 -1.16 11.73
N PHE A 498 -12.31 -1.79 12.04
CA PHE A 498 -10.97 -1.21 11.97
C PHE A 498 -10.16 -1.68 10.76
N ASP A 499 -10.74 -2.49 9.86
CA ASP A 499 -10.06 -3.11 8.70
C ASP A 499 -8.79 -3.90 9.11
N LEU A 500 -8.84 -4.58 10.26
CA LEU A 500 -7.71 -5.34 10.79
C LEU A 500 -7.86 -6.85 10.52
N ALA A 501 -6.78 -7.47 10.04
CA ALA A 501 -6.72 -8.91 9.77
C ALA A 501 -6.69 -9.74 11.06
N TYR A 502 -7.86 -10.08 11.62
CA TYR A 502 -7.96 -10.84 12.86
C TYR A 502 -7.70 -12.35 12.68
N MET A 503 -8.23 -12.97 11.60
CA MET A 503 -8.24 -14.44 11.47
C MET A 503 -6.84 -15.08 11.45
N PRO A 504 -5.86 -14.61 10.66
CA PRO A 504 -4.52 -15.20 10.67
C PRO A 504 -3.85 -15.10 12.05
N LYS A 505 -4.09 -14.01 12.78
CA LYS A 505 -3.56 -13.80 14.14
C LYS A 505 -4.19 -14.74 15.15
N THR A 506 -5.50 -14.96 15.03
CA THR A 506 -6.23 -15.92 15.85
C THR A 506 -5.72 -17.34 15.63
N ILE A 507 -5.50 -17.74 14.37
CA ILE A 507 -4.91 -19.04 14.02
C ILE A 507 -3.48 -19.15 14.55
N GLN A 508 -2.68 -18.11 14.40
CA GLN A 508 -1.32 -18.08 14.93
C GLN A 508 -1.33 -18.24 16.47
N ALA A 509 -2.18 -17.51 17.18
CA ALA A 509 -2.32 -17.62 18.64
C ALA A 509 -2.79 -19.02 19.06
N LEU A 510 -3.73 -19.61 18.30
CA LEU A 510 -4.21 -20.97 18.50
C LEU A 510 -3.08 -21.99 18.37
N ILE A 511 -2.29 -21.93 17.30
CA ILE A 511 -1.12 -22.79 17.10
C ILE A 511 -0.09 -22.58 18.21
N ASN A 512 0.09 -21.35 18.70
CA ASN A 512 1.10 -21.08 19.74
C ASN A 512 0.70 -21.65 21.10
N THR A 513 -0.59 -21.69 21.37
CA THR A 513 -1.11 -21.98 22.72
C THR A 513 -1.66 -23.40 22.82
N HIS A 514 -2.35 -23.87 21.78
CA HIS A 514 -3.21 -25.06 21.79
C HIS A 514 -3.04 -25.94 20.54
N LEU A 515 -1.79 -26.11 20.07
CA LEU A 515 -1.46 -26.94 18.91
C LEU A 515 -1.96 -28.40 19.03
N GLU A 516 -1.47 -29.16 20.03
CA GLU A 516 -1.86 -30.57 20.20
C GLU A 516 -3.39 -30.77 20.38
N PRO A 517 -4.10 -29.98 21.23
CA PRO A 517 -5.55 -30.15 21.40
C PRO A 517 -6.41 -30.02 20.14
N PHE A 518 -5.99 -29.26 19.13
CA PHE A 518 -6.76 -29.04 17.90
C PHE A 518 -6.22 -29.79 16.68
N PHE A 519 -4.89 -29.98 16.60
CA PHE A 519 -4.25 -30.50 15.40
C PHE A 519 -3.93 -31.99 15.48
N ALA A 520 -4.22 -32.65 16.60
CA ALA A 520 -4.13 -34.11 16.71
C ALA A 520 -5.31 -34.87 16.05
N ASN A 521 -6.39 -34.18 15.68
CA ASN A 521 -7.60 -34.79 15.12
C ASN A 521 -8.07 -34.07 13.86
N PHE A 522 -8.19 -34.78 12.74
CA PHE A 522 -8.65 -34.23 11.46
C PHE A 522 -10.04 -33.61 11.53
N LYS A 523 -10.94 -34.10 12.40
CA LYS A 523 -12.27 -33.50 12.58
C LYS A 523 -12.20 -32.06 13.08
N ASP A 524 -11.28 -31.77 13.99
CA ASP A 524 -11.11 -30.45 14.58
C ASP A 524 -10.45 -29.50 13.56
N ILE A 525 -9.45 -29.98 12.81
CA ILE A 525 -8.84 -29.25 11.69
C ILE A 525 -9.89 -28.90 10.62
N SER A 526 -10.71 -29.86 10.18
CA SER A 526 -11.82 -29.60 9.26
C SER A 526 -12.82 -28.59 9.83
N GLY A 527 -13.02 -28.58 11.16
CA GLY A 527 -13.84 -27.58 11.85
C GLY A 527 -13.27 -26.17 11.71
N ILE A 528 -11.96 -26.01 11.95
CA ILE A 528 -11.24 -24.73 11.80
C ILE A 528 -11.30 -24.25 10.34
N LEU A 529 -10.99 -25.11 9.36
CA LEU A 529 -11.02 -24.75 7.94
C LEU A 529 -12.41 -24.30 7.48
N LYS A 530 -13.47 -24.97 7.95
CA LYS A 530 -14.86 -24.54 7.69
C LYS A 530 -15.19 -23.16 8.28
N LEU A 531 -14.59 -22.78 9.40
CA LEU A 531 -14.77 -21.46 9.98
C LEU A 531 -14.03 -20.39 9.18
N ILE A 532 -12.79 -20.69 8.75
CA ILE A 532 -12.00 -19.80 7.87
C ILE A 532 -12.75 -19.58 6.55
N GLU A 533 -13.33 -20.63 5.97
CA GLU A 533 -14.00 -20.53 4.68
C GLU A 533 -15.30 -19.69 4.75
N LYS A 534 -16.01 -19.77 5.88
CA LYS A 534 -17.23 -19.00 6.13
C LYS A 534 -17.00 -17.55 6.57
N ALA A 535 -15.82 -17.23 7.10
CA ALA A 535 -15.51 -15.89 7.59
C ALA A 535 -15.47 -14.88 6.43
N GLN A 536 -15.93 -13.65 6.68
CA GLN A 536 -15.90 -12.56 5.70
C GLN A 536 -14.51 -11.92 5.62
N ILE A 537 -13.51 -12.71 5.26
CA ILE A 537 -12.11 -12.30 5.14
C ILE A 537 -11.62 -12.42 3.68
N SER A 538 -10.56 -11.67 3.34
CA SER A 538 -10.00 -11.70 1.99
C SER A 538 -9.41 -13.08 1.63
N PRO A 539 -9.34 -13.43 0.32
CA PRO A 539 -8.69 -14.67 -0.12
C PRO A 539 -7.24 -14.82 0.36
N ASN A 540 -6.49 -13.72 0.44
CA ASN A 540 -5.11 -13.72 0.93
C ASN A 540 -5.07 -14.10 2.42
N GLN A 541 -5.98 -13.59 3.25
CA GLN A 541 -6.05 -13.99 4.65
C GLN A 541 -6.39 -15.47 4.81
N LYS A 542 -7.24 -16.03 3.94
CA LYS A 542 -7.55 -17.48 3.94
C LYS A 542 -6.30 -18.30 3.61
N ALA A 543 -5.57 -17.93 2.55
CA ALA A 543 -4.32 -18.59 2.17
C ALA A 543 -3.27 -18.53 3.29
N GLN A 544 -3.14 -17.39 3.98
CA GLN A 544 -2.25 -17.26 5.14
C GLN A 544 -2.63 -18.18 6.29
N CYS A 545 -3.93 -18.31 6.58
CA CYS A 545 -4.40 -19.26 7.60
C CYS A 545 -4.06 -20.70 7.21
N TRP A 546 -4.25 -21.07 5.94
CA TRP A 546 -3.86 -22.40 5.45
C TRP A 546 -2.36 -22.64 5.60
N ASN A 547 -1.50 -21.73 5.15
CA ASN A 547 -0.04 -21.89 5.25
C ASN A 547 0.42 -22.09 6.71
N MET A 548 -0.18 -21.36 7.67
CA MET A 548 0.09 -21.54 9.09
C MET A 548 -0.37 -22.91 9.61
N ILE A 549 -1.57 -23.36 9.20
CA ILE A 549 -2.12 -24.67 9.54
C ILE A 549 -1.26 -25.78 8.95
N GLU A 550 -0.91 -25.68 7.66
CA GLU A 550 -0.08 -26.64 6.95
C GLU A 550 1.29 -26.82 7.62
N GLY A 551 1.98 -25.72 7.93
CA GLY A 551 3.27 -25.78 8.62
C GLY A 551 3.16 -26.43 10.00
N ALA A 552 2.06 -26.18 10.72
CA ALA A 552 1.80 -26.81 12.01
C ALA A 552 1.51 -28.32 11.90
N LEU A 553 0.77 -28.73 10.86
CA LEU A 553 0.50 -30.15 10.56
C LEU A 553 1.77 -30.90 10.19
N HIS A 554 2.61 -30.30 9.35
CA HIS A 554 3.92 -30.86 8.99
C HIS A 554 4.81 -31.06 10.22
N ALA A 555 4.88 -30.06 11.11
CA ALA A 555 5.66 -30.17 12.34
C ALA A 555 5.17 -31.29 13.27
N LEU A 556 3.85 -31.49 13.39
CA LEU A 556 3.27 -32.63 14.11
C LEU A 556 3.59 -33.98 13.44
N ALA A 557 3.53 -34.03 12.11
CA ALA A 557 3.86 -35.23 11.35
C ALA A 557 5.33 -35.64 11.54
N ILE A 558 6.24 -34.67 11.57
CA ILE A 558 7.65 -34.89 11.93
C ILE A 558 7.75 -35.44 13.36
N GLN A 559 7.15 -34.76 14.34
CA GLN A 559 7.28 -35.13 15.76
C GLN A 559 6.85 -36.58 16.02
N THR A 560 5.66 -36.94 15.54
CA THR A 560 5.10 -38.29 15.72
C THR A 560 5.91 -39.37 15.01
N SER A 561 6.62 -39.01 13.94
CA SER A 561 7.39 -39.93 13.11
C SER A 561 8.88 -40.01 13.48
N THR A 562 9.35 -39.20 14.44
CA THR A 562 10.77 -39.09 14.85
C THR A 562 11.08 -39.50 16.27
N ASN A 563 10.08 -39.95 17.05
CA ASN A 563 10.24 -40.30 18.46
C ASN A 563 11.17 -41.51 18.77
N GLU A 564 11.80 -42.12 17.76
CA GLU A 564 12.78 -43.20 17.93
C GLU A 564 14.20 -42.61 18.12
N SER A 565 14.59 -42.34 19.37
CA SER A 565 15.99 -42.12 19.80
C SER A 565 16.90 -41.34 18.83
N ASN A 566 16.54 -40.11 18.48
CA ASN A 566 17.41 -39.23 17.69
C ASN A 566 18.52 -38.62 18.56
N ALA A 567 19.75 -38.56 18.02
CA ALA A 567 20.90 -37.92 18.70
C ALA A 567 20.70 -36.42 18.96
N SER A 568 19.81 -35.77 18.20
CA SER A 568 19.44 -34.35 18.30
C SER A 568 18.30 -34.05 19.29
N GLY A 569 17.73 -35.07 19.94
CA GLY A 569 16.65 -34.94 20.92
C GLY A 569 15.29 -34.62 20.31
N ASP A 570 14.31 -34.30 21.17
CA ASP A 570 12.96 -33.91 20.74
C ASP A 570 12.96 -32.45 20.24
N LEU A 571 13.21 -32.30 18.93
CA LEU A 571 13.27 -31.01 18.23
C LEU A 571 11.99 -30.18 18.39
N PHE A 572 10.84 -30.85 18.47
CA PHE A 572 9.55 -30.18 18.58
C PHE A 572 9.34 -29.62 19.99
N ASN A 573 9.68 -30.38 21.03
CA ASN A 573 9.67 -29.85 22.40
C ASN A 573 10.68 -28.73 22.59
N LEU A 574 11.87 -28.81 21.96
CA LEU A 574 12.82 -27.71 21.91
C LEU A 574 12.21 -26.46 21.26
N TRP A 575 11.60 -26.60 20.08
CA TRP A 575 10.92 -25.50 19.40
C TRP A 575 9.80 -24.88 20.25
N LYS A 576 8.95 -25.72 20.87
CA LYS A 576 7.89 -25.30 21.80
C LYS A 576 8.45 -24.51 22.99
N ASN A 577 9.53 -24.97 23.60
CA ASN A 577 10.19 -24.29 24.72
C ASN A 577 10.76 -22.93 24.29
N ILE A 578 11.36 -22.83 23.11
CA ILE A 578 11.91 -21.57 22.59
C ILE A 578 10.79 -20.58 22.31
N ARG A 579 9.69 -21.00 21.66
CA ARG A 579 8.53 -20.12 21.40
C ARG A 579 7.87 -19.63 22.68
N GLN A 580 7.80 -20.49 23.69
CA GLN A 580 7.31 -20.13 25.03
C GLN A 580 8.33 -19.33 25.85
N ARG A 581 9.49 -19.00 25.27
CA ARG A 581 10.60 -18.28 25.92
C ARG A 581 11.11 -18.96 27.19
N LYS A 582 10.91 -20.27 27.31
CA LYS A 582 11.43 -21.12 28.40
C LYS A 582 12.88 -21.51 28.18
N GLU A 583 13.29 -21.57 26.90
CA GLU A 583 14.65 -21.90 26.48
C GLU A 583 15.12 -20.85 25.47
N ALA A 584 16.42 -20.53 25.52
CA ALA A 584 17.05 -19.55 24.64
C ALA A 584 18.25 -20.22 23.97
N ILE A 585 18.25 -20.24 22.64
CA ILE A 585 19.34 -20.75 21.80
C ILE A 585 19.81 -19.64 20.85
N PRO A 586 21.05 -19.71 20.33
CA PRO A 586 21.54 -18.77 19.32
C PRO A 586 20.54 -18.55 18.19
N TRP A 587 20.44 -17.32 17.69
CA TRP A 587 19.51 -16.95 16.62
C TRP A 587 19.66 -17.81 15.36
N GLU A 588 20.90 -18.16 15.02
CA GLU A 588 21.23 -19.01 13.88
C GLU A 588 20.69 -20.43 14.07
N GLU A 589 20.89 -21.02 15.27
CA GLU A 589 20.32 -22.31 15.62
C GLU A 589 18.79 -22.26 15.58
N MET A 590 18.20 -21.16 16.03
CA MET A 590 16.77 -20.95 16.01
C MET A 590 16.20 -20.93 14.59
N ALA A 591 16.83 -20.19 13.68
CA ALA A 591 16.41 -20.14 12.27
C ALA A 591 16.51 -21.52 11.60
N HIS A 592 17.61 -22.25 11.86
CA HIS A 592 17.77 -23.60 11.34
C HIS A 592 16.71 -24.57 11.88
N LEU A 593 16.41 -24.52 13.18
CA LEU A 593 15.38 -25.34 13.80
C LEU A 593 13.98 -25.00 13.25
N GLU A 594 13.66 -23.71 13.11
CA GLU A 594 12.38 -23.26 12.56
C GLU A 594 12.21 -23.72 11.11
N ASN A 595 13.20 -23.46 10.25
CA ASN A 595 13.17 -23.90 8.85
C ASN A 595 13.05 -25.43 8.76
N THR A 596 13.71 -26.15 9.66
CA THR A 596 13.69 -27.61 9.70
C THR A 596 12.29 -28.16 9.99
N LEU A 597 11.51 -27.49 10.85
CA LEU A 597 10.19 -27.94 11.30
C LEU A 597 9.04 -27.35 10.47
N LEU A 598 9.12 -26.07 10.11
CA LEU A 598 8.02 -25.31 9.52
C LEU A 598 8.24 -24.98 8.03
N GLY A 599 9.46 -25.18 7.50
CA GLY A 599 9.80 -24.82 6.12
C GLY A 599 9.92 -23.31 5.86
N ASN A 600 9.90 -22.49 6.91
CA ASN A 600 10.19 -21.06 6.85
C ASN A 600 10.89 -20.61 8.14
N CYS A 601 11.26 -19.34 8.22
CA CYS A 601 11.93 -18.69 9.35
C CYS A 601 11.17 -17.45 9.83
N SER A 602 9.86 -17.38 9.58
CA SER A 602 9.05 -16.17 9.75
C SER A 602 9.05 -15.66 11.20
N TRP A 603 9.00 -16.56 12.19
CA TRP A 603 9.03 -16.19 13.61
C TRP A 603 10.41 -15.67 14.01
N THR A 604 11.47 -16.40 13.66
CA THR A 604 12.86 -15.99 13.96
C THR A 604 13.15 -14.65 13.31
N ARG A 605 12.72 -14.46 12.06
CA ARG A 605 12.88 -13.19 11.36
C ARG A 605 12.17 -12.03 12.06
N PHE A 606 10.95 -12.24 12.55
CA PHE A 606 10.21 -11.22 13.27
C PHE A 606 10.91 -10.80 14.56
N GLU A 607 11.38 -11.76 15.36
CA GLU A 607 12.11 -11.46 16.59
C GLU A 607 13.47 -10.78 16.31
N VAL A 608 14.20 -11.21 15.28
CA VAL A 608 15.43 -10.56 14.82
C VAL A 608 15.18 -9.11 14.42
N ASN A 609 14.12 -8.83 13.66
CA ASN A 609 13.73 -7.47 13.29
C ASN A 609 13.42 -6.62 14.53
N ARG A 610 12.65 -7.16 15.48
CA ARG A 610 12.30 -6.48 16.75
C ARG A 610 13.54 -6.13 17.58
N HIS A 611 14.48 -7.06 17.70
CA HIS A 611 15.73 -6.83 18.42
C HIS A 611 16.65 -5.83 17.68
N THR A 612 16.67 -5.85 16.35
CA THR A 612 17.40 -4.86 15.53
C THR A 612 16.89 -3.44 15.82
N GLU A 613 15.59 -3.24 15.80
CA GLU A 613 14.98 -1.93 16.09
C GLU A 613 15.29 -1.46 17.52
N ARG A 614 15.24 -2.39 18.49
CA ARG A 614 15.55 -2.09 19.88
C ARG A 614 17.00 -1.62 20.06
N ILE A 615 17.96 -2.33 19.49
CA ILE A 615 19.38 -1.94 19.57
C ILE A 615 19.62 -0.59 18.90
N VAL A 616 19.03 -0.34 17.73
CA VAL A 616 19.13 0.98 17.06
C VAL A 616 18.59 2.09 17.96
N LYS A 617 17.45 1.86 18.62
CA LYS A 617 16.86 2.83 19.55
C LYS A 617 17.75 3.06 20.77
N ASP A 618 18.31 2.00 21.35
CA ASP A 618 19.20 2.08 22.51
C ASP A 618 20.49 2.84 22.16
N LEU A 619 21.07 2.62 20.97
CA LEU A 619 22.22 3.38 20.47
C LEU A 619 21.90 4.87 20.29
N VAL A 620 20.72 5.22 19.78
CA VAL A 620 20.26 6.61 19.62
C VAL A 620 20.13 7.29 20.99
N VAL A 621 19.50 6.62 21.95
CA VAL A 621 19.32 7.12 23.32
C VAL A 621 20.67 7.27 24.03
N GLY A 622 21.54 6.25 23.96
CA GLY A 622 22.88 6.27 24.54
C GLY A 622 23.76 7.39 23.99
N ASN A 623 23.59 7.75 22.72
CA ASN A 623 24.28 8.87 22.06
C ASN A 623 23.53 10.21 22.18
N LYS A 624 22.54 10.31 23.09
CA LYS A 624 21.77 11.53 23.39
C LYS A 624 21.09 12.15 22.16
N ARG A 625 20.56 11.32 21.26
CA ARG A 625 19.81 11.75 20.07
C ARG A 625 18.30 11.54 20.30
N PRO A 626 17.44 12.34 19.64
CA PRO A 626 16.00 12.18 19.74
C PRO A 626 15.57 10.87 19.04
N VAL A 627 14.71 10.10 19.71
CA VAL A 627 14.08 8.91 19.12
C VAL A 627 13.12 9.35 18.01
N SER A 628 13.18 8.69 16.87
CA SER A 628 12.35 8.97 15.69
C SER A 628 12.01 7.67 14.97
N ASP A 629 11.54 7.73 13.72
CA ASP A 629 11.41 6.54 12.87
C ASP A 629 12.78 5.87 12.61
N LEU A 630 12.76 4.57 12.31
CA LEU A 630 13.96 3.75 12.12
C LEU A 630 14.89 4.29 11.03
N ALA A 631 14.36 4.82 9.92
CA ALA A 631 15.20 5.35 8.84
C ALA A 631 15.99 6.58 9.29
N ARG A 632 15.32 7.48 10.01
CA ARG A 632 15.94 8.68 10.55
C ARG A 632 16.92 8.36 11.68
N MET A 633 16.58 7.42 12.57
CA MET A 633 17.49 6.92 13.61
C MET A 633 18.78 6.33 13.02
N MET A 634 18.69 5.44 12.03
CA MET A 634 19.87 4.90 11.34
C MET A 634 20.70 5.99 10.65
N THR A 635 20.04 6.97 10.03
CA THR A 635 20.74 8.08 9.34
C THR A 635 21.47 8.98 10.34
N ASP A 636 20.89 9.20 11.51
CA ASP A 636 21.53 9.99 12.56
C ASP A 636 22.71 9.25 13.19
N LEU A 637 22.59 7.94 13.49
CA LEU A 637 23.71 7.10 13.93
C LEU A 637 24.87 7.11 12.93
N ARG A 638 24.56 7.11 11.63
CA ARG A 638 25.58 7.21 10.57
C ARG A 638 26.27 8.58 10.56
N LYS A 639 25.52 9.68 10.68
CA LYS A 639 26.07 11.04 10.70
C LYS A 639 27.04 11.28 11.85
N ILE A 640 26.81 10.61 12.98
CA ILE A 640 27.67 10.71 14.17
C ILE A 640 28.76 9.63 14.21
N ASN A 641 28.93 8.86 13.13
CA ASN A 641 29.91 7.78 13.00
C ASN A 641 29.80 6.68 14.07
N VAL A 642 28.62 6.45 14.65
CA VAL A 642 28.39 5.26 15.51
C VAL A 642 28.31 3.99 14.66
N ILE A 643 27.70 4.08 13.48
CA ILE A 643 27.71 3.02 12.46
C ILE A 643 28.50 3.46 11.23
N ASP A 644 29.27 2.53 10.65
CA ASP A 644 30.05 2.80 9.45
C ASP A 644 29.19 2.80 8.17
N LYS A 645 29.81 3.07 7.01
CA LYS A 645 29.08 3.13 5.73
C LYS A 645 28.56 1.74 5.31
N LYS A 646 29.31 0.69 5.61
CA LYS A 646 29.00 -0.68 5.20
C LYS A 646 27.81 -1.20 6.00
N LEU A 647 27.86 -1.11 7.32
CA LEU A 647 26.79 -1.47 8.24
C LEU A 647 25.51 -0.67 7.97
N TYR A 648 25.61 0.63 7.68
CA TYR A 648 24.44 1.44 7.29
C TYR A 648 23.77 0.96 5.99
N SER A 649 24.58 0.52 5.01
CA SER A 649 24.06 -0.02 3.75
C SER A 649 23.33 -1.35 3.97
N GLU A 650 23.93 -2.25 4.74
CA GLU A 650 23.32 -3.54 5.04
C GLU A 650 22.06 -3.39 5.89
N LEU A 651 22.07 -2.52 6.91
CA LEU A 651 20.88 -2.14 7.69
C LEU A 651 19.73 -1.61 6.82
N LYS A 652 20.04 -0.83 5.78
CA LYS A 652 19.03 -0.38 4.82
C LYS A 652 18.43 -1.53 4.04
N LYS A 653 19.23 -2.52 3.61
CA LYS A 653 18.73 -3.73 2.95
C LYS A 653 17.89 -4.57 3.91
N THR A 654 18.36 -4.82 5.13
CA THR A 654 17.62 -5.55 6.16
C THR A 654 16.29 -4.87 6.48
N LYS A 655 16.27 -3.53 6.57
CA LYS A 655 15.03 -2.74 6.71
C LYS A 655 14.12 -2.88 5.49
N ALA A 656 14.66 -2.81 4.27
CA ALA A 656 13.87 -2.98 3.06
C ALA A 656 13.23 -4.37 3.02
N GLY A 657 14.00 -5.43 3.30
CA GLY A 657 13.50 -6.80 3.44
C GLY A 657 12.49 -6.94 4.57
N ARG A 658 12.68 -6.26 5.70
CA ARG A 658 11.67 -6.17 6.78
C ARG A 658 10.40 -5.51 6.28
N ASN A 659 10.48 -4.39 5.56
CA ASN A 659 9.30 -3.70 5.04
C ASN A 659 8.56 -4.55 4.00
N ILE A 660 9.27 -5.26 3.15
CA ILE A 660 8.71 -6.25 2.23
C ILE A 660 7.98 -7.34 3.04
N PHE A 661 8.67 -8.00 3.97
CA PHE A 661 8.09 -9.03 4.83
C PHE A 661 6.93 -8.54 5.74
N THR A 662 6.92 -7.28 6.14
CA THR A 662 5.91 -6.72 7.08
C THR A 662 4.73 -6.08 6.35
N HIS A 663 4.87 -5.67 5.08
CA HIS A 663 3.85 -4.93 4.34
C HIS A 663 3.40 -5.59 3.03
N GLU A 664 4.15 -6.55 2.50
CA GLU A 664 3.71 -7.38 1.39
C GLU A 664 3.02 -8.63 1.94
N TYR A 665 1.77 -8.82 1.54
CA TYR A 665 1.01 -10.02 1.86
C TYR A 665 1.65 -11.22 1.13
N ASP A 666 1.78 -12.37 1.82
CA ASP A 666 2.24 -13.68 1.29
C ASP A 666 3.75 -13.91 1.14
N MET A 667 4.58 -13.21 1.91
CA MET A 667 6.02 -13.49 1.97
C MET A 667 6.39 -14.18 3.28
N ASP A 668 6.69 -15.49 3.24
CA ASP A 668 7.38 -16.17 4.32
C ASP A 668 8.87 -15.84 4.29
N ALA A 669 9.49 -15.71 5.46
CA ALA A 669 10.93 -15.49 5.53
C ALA A 669 11.65 -16.80 5.25
N ASP A 670 12.50 -16.85 4.22
CA ASP A 670 13.38 -18.00 4.02
C ASP A 670 14.57 -17.98 4.99
N LEU A 671 15.28 -19.10 5.04
CA LEU A 671 16.44 -19.28 5.89
C LEU A 671 17.60 -18.36 5.50
N GLU A 672 17.90 -18.21 4.20
CA GLU A 672 19.05 -17.46 3.72
C GLU A 672 18.95 -15.98 4.13
N HIS A 673 17.85 -15.32 3.79
CA HIS A 673 17.61 -13.93 4.15
C HIS A 673 17.52 -13.74 5.66
N THR A 674 17.02 -14.72 6.41
CA THR A 674 16.96 -14.66 7.88
C THR A 674 18.35 -14.71 8.49
N LEU A 675 19.21 -15.62 8.03
CA LEU A 675 20.61 -15.69 8.47
C LEU A 675 21.38 -14.40 8.14
N GLU A 676 21.14 -13.78 6.99
CA GLU A 676 21.71 -12.47 6.66
C GLU A 676 21.29 -11.40 7.68
N ALA A 677 20.00 -11.33 8.04
CA ALA A 677 19.54 -10.37 9.02
C ALA A 677 20.08 -10.64 10.43
N ILE A 678 20.25 -11.90 10.81
CA ILE A 678 20.90 -12.27 12.06
C ILE A 678 22.34 -11.76 12.06
N GLN A 679 23.08 -11.92 10.96
CA GLN A 679 24.45 -11.39 10.83
C GLN A 679 24.49 -9.86 11.04
N ILE A 680 23.53 -9.12 10.48
CA ILE A 680 23.44 -7.67 10.69
C ILE A 680 23.08 -7.32 12.15
N LEU A 681 22.19 -8.08 12.77
CA LEU A 681 21.85 -7.95 14.19
C LEU A 681 23.09 -8.16 15.08
N ARG A 682 23.91 -9.19 14.78
CA ARG A 682 25.17 -9.46 15.49
C ARG A 682 26.14 -8.28 15.38
N LEU A 683 26.33 -7.74 14.17
CA LEU A 683 27.19 -6.57 13.94
C LEU A 683 26.71 -5.36 14.74
N LEU A 684 25.40 -5.11 14.80
CA LEU A 684 24.82 -4.04 15.60
C LEU A 684 25.06 -4.22 17.09
N ALA A 685 24.91 -5.45 17.61
CA ALA A 685 25.10 -5.73 19.03
C ALA A 685 26.55 -5.52 19.49
N THR A 686 27.54 -5.56 18.59
CA THR A 686 28.93 -5.21 18.94
C THR A 686 29.11 -3.73 19.33
N LEU A 687 28.12 -2.88 19.05
CA LEU A 687 28.14 -1.45 19.37
C LEU A 687 27.47 -1.14 20.72
N THR A 688 26.89 -2.14 21.37
CA THR A 688 26.23 -2.03 22.68
C THR A 688 27.00 -2.80 23.75
N ASP A 689 26.62 -2.62 25.01
CA ASP A 689 27.15 -3.45 26.11
C ASP A 689 26.83 -4.94 25.86
N PRO A 690 27.66 -5.87 26.37
CA PRO A 690 27.43 -7.31 26.22
C PRO A 690 26.05 -7.71 26.72
N ILE A 691 25.28 -8.39 25.86
CA ILE A 691 23.93 -8.82 26.18
C ILE A 691 23.99 -10.23 26.78
N ASN A 692 23.62 -10.37 28.06
CA ASN A 692 23.64 -11.64 28.77
C ASN A 692 22.32 -12.43 28.55
N ASP A 693 22.17 -13.00 27.36
CA ASP A 693 21.06 -13.87 26.97
C ASP A 693 21.60 -14.91 25.97
N GLY A 694 21.25 -16.19 26.13
CA GLY A 694 21.79 -17.30 25.34
C GLY A 694 21.56 -17.19 23.83
N ARG A 695 20.61 -16.35 23.38
CA ARG A 695 20.44 -15.99 21.96
C ARG A 695 21.65 -15.26 21.38
N TRP A 696 22.46 -14.65 22.25
CA TRP A 696 23.66 -13.90 21.88
C TRP A 696 24.94 -14.72 21.98
N ASP A 697 24.87 -15.99 22.36
CA ASP A 697 26.02 -16.87 22.33
C ASP A 697 26.53 -17.02 20.88
N ILE A 698 27.85 -16.92 20.70
CA ILE A 698 28.53 -17.16 19.44
C ILE A 698 29.18 -18.54 19.57
N LYS A 699 28.82 -19.46 18.68
CA LYS A 699 29.42 -20.80 18.63
C LYS A 699 30.23 -20.93 17.34
N GLU A 700 31.34 -21.65 17.41
CA GLU A 700 32.13 -22.02 16.22
C GLU A 700 31.36 -23.02 15.35
N GLU A 701 30.57 -23.89 15.97
CA GLU A 701 29.69 -24.85 15.30
C GLU A 701 28.29 -24.80 15.94
N PHE A 702 27.27 -24.68 15.09
CA PHE A 702 25.88 -24.75 15.51
C PHE A 702 25.43 -26.21 15.60
N ARG A 703 24.48 -26.49 16.51
CA ARG A 703 23.83 -27.81 16.53
C ARG A 703 23.28 -28.13 15.15
N ASP A 704 23.60 -29.33 14.69
CA ASP A 704 22.96 -29.87 13.51
C ASP A 704 21.55 -30.34 13.87
N PHE A 705 20.55 -29.63 13.35
CA PHE A 705 19.15 -30.02 13.44
C PHE A 705 18.75 -30.96 12.30
N SER A 706 19.69 -31.32 11.42
CA SER A 706 19.47 -32.40 10.46
C SER A 706 19.23 -33.69 11.22
N TRP A 707 18.26 -34.44 10.73
CA TRP A 707 17.91 -35.74 11.25
C TRP A 707 17.48 -36.58 10.06
N THR A 708 17.77 -37.87 10.14
CA THR A 708 17.33 -38.83 9.14
C THR A 708 16.21 -39.65 9.74
N PHE A 709 15.17 -39.92 8.96
CA PHE A 709 14.13 -40.85 9.38
C PHE A 709 14.72 -42.25 9.60
N SER A 710 14.25 -42.94 10.63
CA SER A 710 14.30 -44.41 10.61
C SER A 710 13.38 -44.92 9.49
N ARG A 711 13.57 -46.15 9.04
CA ARG A 711 12.66 -46.74 8.03
C ARG A 711 11.21 -46.71 8.53
N GLN A 712 10.97 -47.09 9.78
CA GLN A 712 9.62 -47.06 10.34
C GLN A 712 9.09 -45.61 10.45
N GLY A 713 9.94 -44.68 10.87
CA GLY A 713 9.61 -43.26 10.96
C GLY A 713 9.18 -42.68 9.61
N LEU A 714 9.94 -42.94 8.53
CA LEU A 714 9.57 -42.45 7.19
C LEU A 714 8.23 -43.05 6.74
N SER A 715 8.00 -44.33 7.00
CA SER A 715 6.73 -44.97 6.66
C SER A 715 5.55 -44.32 7.40
N ASN A 716 5.70 -44.06 8.70
CA ASN A 716 4.67 -43.40 9.51
C ASN A 716 4.40 -41.98 8.99
N TYR A 717 5.45 -41.24 8.64
CA TYR A 717 5.33 -39.90 8.06
C TYR A 717 4.58 -39.92 6.73
N LEU A 718 4.91 -40.85 5.83
CA LEU A 718 4.25 -40.98 4.53
C LEU A 718 2.77 -41.39 4.67
N HIS A 719 2.43 -42.26 5.63
CA HIS A 719 1.03 -42.57 5.92
C HIS A 719 0.26 -41.34 6.40
N GLN A 720 0.83 -40.57 7.33
CA GLN A 720 0.19 -39.33 7.78
C GLN A 720 0.05 -38.31 6.65
N CYS A 721 1.06 -38.18 5.79
CA CYS A 721 1.00 -37.34 4.61
C CYS A 721 -0.13 -37.80 3.68
N LEU A 722 -0.24 -39.10 3.41
CA LEU A 722 -1.31 -39.66 2.57
C LEU A 722 -2.69 -39.40 3.18
N ASP A 723 -2.85 -39.57 4.49
CA ASP A 723 -4.12 -39.32 5.18
C ASP A 723 -4.52 -37.83 5.10
N LEU A 724 -3.57 -36.92 5.33
CA LEU A 724 -3.78 -35.47 5.23
C LEU A 724 -4.16 -35.06 3.81
N VAL A 725 -3.40 -35.53 2.83
CA VAL A 725 -3.60 -35.21 1.42
C VAL A 725 -4.91 -35.81 0.90
N SER A 726 -5.28 -37.01 1.35
CA SER A 726 -6.57 -37.62 1.03
C SER A 726 -7.76 -36.87 1.66
N THR A 727 -7.56 -36.31 2.86
CA THR A 727 -8.62 -35.61 3.59
C THR A 727 -8.82 -34.17 3.12
N PHE A 728 -7.73 -33.44 2.86
CA PHE A 728 -7.76 -31.99 2.63
C PHE A 728 -7.33 -31.60 1.20
N GLY A 729 -6.65 -32.47 0.46
CA GLY A 729 -6.02 -32.12 -0.82
C GLY A 729 -6.97 -31.88 -1.99
N ASN A 730 -8.28 -32.10 -1.82
CA ASN A 730 -9.29 -31.68 -2.81
C ASN A 730 -9.59 -30.18 -2.71
N ASP A 731 -9.50 -29.61 -1.51
CA ASP A 731 -9.87 -28.22 -1.22
C ASP A 731 -8.62 -27.34 -1.09
N GLU A 732 -7.50 -27.91 -0.64
CA GLU A 732 -6.26 -27.18 -0.35
C GLU A 732 -5.07 -27.71 -1.14
N LYS A 733 -4.17 -26.81 -1.54
CA LYS A 733 -2.92 -27.17 -2.22
C LYS A 733 -1.79 -27.25 -1.21
N PHE A 734 -1.12 -28.41 -1.17
CA PHE A 734 0.02 -28.64 -0.29
C PHE A 734 1.31 -28.09 -0.89
N ASN A 735 2.19 -27.57 -0.03
CA ASN A 735 3.46 -26.98 -0.39
C ASN A 735 4.53 -28.07 -0.58
N GLN A 736 4.99 -28.21 -1.82
CA GLN A 736 6.07 -29.13 -2.24
C GLN A 736 7.34 -28.97 -1.39
N TYR A 737 7.74 -27.73 -1.10
CA TYR A 737 8.97 -27.45 -0.36
C TYR A 737 8.90 -27.98 1.08
N ILE A 738 7.76 -27.77 1.74
CA ILE A 738 7.53 -28.20 3.12
C ILE A 738 7.56 -29.73 3.18
N TRP A 739 6.73 -30.40 2.40
CA TRP A 739 6.47 -31.84 2.55
C TRP A 739 7.45 -32.75 1.83
N VAL A 740 8.07 -32.29 0.73
CA VAL A 740 8.89 -33.14 -0.15
C VAL A 740 10.33 -32.68 -0.21
N ASP A 741 10.62 -31.43 -0.59
CA ASP A 741 11.99 -31.05 -0.92
C ASP A 741 12.92 -31.23 0.29
N ASN A 742 12.41 -30.93 1.49
CA ASN A 742 13.08 -31.14 2.77
C ASN A 742 13.34 -32.62 3.10
N LEU A 743 12.56 -33.58 2.59
CA LEU A 743 12.80 -35.01 2.81
C LEU A 743 14.02 -35.53 2.07
N THR A 744 14.44 -34.88 0.98
CA THR A 744 15.55 -35.32 0.13
C THR A 744 16.84 -35.53 0.93
N HIS A 745 17.06 -34.73 1.97
CA HIS A 745 18.23 -34.83 2.83
C HIS A 745 18.00 -35.64 4.12
N ARG A 746 16.79 -36.16 4.32
CA ARG A 746 16.36 -36.81 5.58
C ARG A 746 15.99 -38.29 5.38
N LEU A 747 16.28 -38.85 4.21
CA LEU A 747 16.05 -40.27 3.95
C LEU A 747 16.89 -41.16 4.90
N PRO A 748 16.41 -42.37 5.23
CA PRO A 748 17.18 -43.35 5.99
C PRO A 748 18.60 -43.55 5.45
N ALA A 749 19.59 -43.59 6.35
CA ALA A 749 21.00 -43.71 5.99
C ALA A 749 21.36 -45.05 5.31
N SER A 750 20.59 -46.11 5.56
CA SER A 750 20.77 -47.41 4.92
C SER A 750 19.44 -48.16 4.79
N TYR A 751 19.35 -48.99 3.76
CA TYR A 751 18.22 -49.88 3.50
C TYR A 751 18.72 -51.32 3.45
N ASN A 752 18.18 -52.20 4.30
CA ASN A 752 18.53 -53.63 4.30
C ASN A 752 17.80 -54.39 3.17
N GLU A 753 16.74 -53.80 2.62
CA GLU A 753 15.98 -54.33 1.48
C GLU A 753 15.33 -53.16 0.73
N ILE A 754 14.87 -53.39 -0.49
CA ILE A 754 14.18 -52.38 -1.28
C ILE A 754 12.77 -52.16 -0.71
N PRO A 755 12.44 -50.95 -0.19
CA PRO A 755 11.20 -50.71 0.53
C PRO A 755 10.01 -50.44 -0.41
N PHE A 756 9.54 -51.45 -1.12
CA PHE A 756 8.46 -51.30 -2.11
C PHE A 756 7.14 -50.76 -1.53
N GLU A 757 6.85 -51.00 -0.25
CA GLU A 757 5.67 -50.45 0.41
C GLU A 757 5.74 -48.92 0.50
N MET A 758 6.90 -48.36 0.88
CA MET A 758 7.12 -46.91 0.86
C MET A 758 7.01 -46.33 -0.54
N VAL A 759 7.60 -47.02 -1.53
CA VAL A 759 7.51 -46.61 -2.94
C VAL A 759 6.05 -46.56 -3.40
N THR A 760 5.23 -47.52 -2.96
CA THR A 760 3.80 -47.54 -3.25
C THR A 760 3.09 -46.34 -2.62
N LEU A 761 3.38 -46.01 -1.36
CA LEU A 761 2.82 -44.84 -0.69
C LEU A 761 3.20 -43.53 -1.39
N LEU A 762 4.46 -43.37 -1.79
CA LEU A 762 4.92 -42.20 -2.55
C LEU A 762 4.16 -42.04 -3.88
N ASP A 763 3.91 -43.15 -4.56
CA ASP A 763 3.15 -43.21 -5.82
C ASP A 763 1.68 -42.86 -5.61
N GLU A 764 1.07 -43.32 -4.51
CA GLU A 764 -0.30 -42.99 -4.13
C GLU A 764 -0.46 -41.50 -3.83
N ILE A 765 0.46 -40.92 -3.03
CA ILE A 765 0.45 -39.49 -2.72
C ILE A 765 0.64 -38.67 -4.02
N THR A 766 1.62 -39.02 -4.86
CA THR A 766 1.89 -38.28 -6.11
C THR A 766 0.71 -38.33 -7.10
N LYS A 767 -0.10 -39.40 -7.06
CA LYS A 767 -1.31 -39.51 -7.90
C LYS A 767 -2.47 -38.65 -7.42
N THR A 768 -2.51 -38.29 -6.13
CA THR A 768 -3.46 -37.29 -5.66
C THR A 768 -3.05 -35.93 -6.20
N LYS A 769 -3.94 -35.21 -6.91
CA LYS A 769 -3.63 -33.96 -7.63
C LYS A 769 -3.46 -32.74 -6.69
N THR A 770 -2.65 -32.88 -5.65
CA THR A 770 -2.64 -32.01 -4.46
C THR A 770 -1.45 -31.05 -4.43
N GLY A 771 -0.58 -31.12 -5.44
CA GLY A 771 0.60 -30.27 -5.60
C GLY A 771 1.92 -30.93 -5.17
N LEU A 772 1.87 -32.12 -4.57
CA LEU A 772 3.06 -32.86 -4.13
C LEU A 772 3.55 -33.85 -5.19
N ASN A 773 4.85 -33.84 -5.47
CA ASN A 773 5.52 -34.74 -6.39
C ASN A 773 6.72 -35.42 -5.71
N PHE A 774 6.62 -36.72 -5.47
CA PHE A 774 7.66 -37.52 -4.82
C PHE A 774 8.54 -38.32 -5.79
N ASP A 775 8.48 -38.08 -7.11
CA ASP A 775 9.19 -38.90 -8.10
C ASP A 775 10.72 -38.90 -7.91
N GLU A 776 11.30 -37.78 -7.52
CA GLU A 776 12.74 -37.67 -7.25
C GLU A 776 13.13 -38.50 -6.03
N ILE A 777 12.38 -38.38 -4.93
CA ILE A 777 12.58 -39.17 -3.71
C ILE A 777 12.43 -40.66 -4.00
N LYS A 778 11.37 -41.04 -4.70
CA LYS A 778 11.11 -42.41 -5.13
C LYS A 778 12.30 -42.97 -5.90
N SER A 779 12.80 -42.21 -6.88
CA SER A 779 13.96 -42.61 -7.69
C SER A 779 15.23 -42.78 -6.86
N ARG A 780 15.45 -41.89 -5.91
CA ARG A 780 16.61 -41.94 -5.00
C ARG A 780 16.55 -43.13 -4.05
N ILE A 781 15.42 -43.35 -3.37
CA ILE A 781 15.21 -44.50 -2.48
C ILE A 781 15.46 -45.80 -3.25
N LEU A 782 14.88 -45.95 -4.44
CA LEU A 782 15.04 -47.15 -5.26
C LEU A 782 16.49 -47.34 -5.72
N ALA A 783 17.20 -46.29 -6.13
CA ALA A 783 18.59 -46.38 -6.56
C ALA A 783 19.55 -46.74 -5.41
N GLU A 784 19.42 -46.08 -4.26
CA GLU A 784 20.27 -46.31 -3.08
C GLU A 784 20.01 -47.69 -2.48
N SER A 785 18.75 -48.04 -2.22
CA SER A 785 18.37 -49.35 -1.66
C SER A 785 18.74 -50.51 -2.58
N SER A 786 18.57 -50.37 -3.90
CA SER A 786 18.97 -51.39 -4.88
C SER A 786 20.48 -51.63 -4.88
N THR A 787 21.27 -50.57 -4.71
CA THR A 787 22.73 -50.67 -4.72
C THR A 787 23.26 -51.37 -3.47
N ILE A 788 22.67 -51.09 -2.30
CA ILE A 788 23.03 -51.73 -1.04
C ILE A 788 22.59 -53.20 -1.07
N TRP A 789 21.32 -53.44 -1.39
CA TRP A 789 20.76 -54.80 -1.47
C TRP A 789 21.56 -55.68 -2.43
N ALA A 790 21.95 -55.18 -3.61
CA ALA A 790 22.77 -55.93 -4.56
C ALA A 790 24.14 -56.36 -4.04
N LYS A 791 24.72 -55.64 -3.06
CA LYS A 791 26.01 -56.01 -2.43
C LYS A 791 25.84 -57.07 -1.35
N GLU A 792 24.65 -57.17 -0.75
CA GLU A 792 24.34 -58.12 0.32
C GLU A 792 23.83 -59.46 -0.22
N LEU A 793 23.51 -59.54 -1.52
CA LEU A 793 23.10 -60.80 -2.15
C LEU A 793 24.24 -61.81 -2.13
N GLU A 794 23.94 -63.02 -1.64
CA GLU A 794 24.85 -64.16 -1.74
C GLU A 794 25.06 -64.55 -3.21
N THR A 795 26.32 -64.81 -3.57
CA THR A 795 26.68 -65.27 -4.91
C THR A 795 26.06 -66.64 -5.16
N PRO A 796 25.26 -66.82 -6.22
CA PRO A 796 24.64 -68.10 -6.51
C PRO A 796 25.69 -69.13 -6.96
N GLU A 797 25.46 -70.41 -6.64
CA GLU A 797 26.33 -71.52 -7.05
C GLU A 797 26.34 -71.74 -8.57
N LEU A 798 25.22 -71.41 -9.23
CA LEU A 798 25.03 -71.52 -10.68
C LEU A 798 24.85 -70.13 -11.29
N TYR A 799 25.16 -70.00 -12.58
CA TYR A 799 24.97 -68.76 -13.34
C TYR A 799 23.49 -68.52 -13.71
N VAL A 800 22.62 -68.54 -12.70
CA VAL A 800 21.17 -68.38 -12.80
C VAL A 800 20.73 -67.37 -11.75
N ILE A 801 19.81 -66.48 -12.12
CA ILE A 801 19.24 -65.50 -11.18
C ILE A 801 18.26 -66.25 -10.26
N PRO A 802 18.44 -66.23 -8.92
CA PRO A 802 17.50 -66.87 -8.00
C PRO A 802 16.09 -66.31 -8.13
N THR A 803 15.07 -67.15 -7.97
CA THR A 803 13.66 -66.75 -8.11
C THR A 803 13.26 -65.61 -7.17
N SER A 804 13.84 -65.57 -5.96
CA SER A 804 13.65 -64.47 -4.99
C SER A 804 14.14 -63.13 -5.55
N VAL A 805 15.31 -63.12 -6.20
CA VAL A 805 15.90 -61.94 -6.84
C VAL A 805 15.13 -61.54 -8.11
N SER A 806 14.71 -62.53 -8.90
CA SER A 806 13.92 -62.31 -10.13
C SER A 806 12.59 -61.60 -9.85
N LYS A 807 11.89 -61.95 -8.76
CA LYS A 807 10.66 -61.24 -8.33
C LYS A 807 10.91 -59.76 -8.03
N VAL A 808 12.02 -59.45 -7.37
CA VAL A 808 12.40 -58.07 -7.03
C VAL A 808 12.78 -57.27 -8.28
N ILE A 809 13.56 -57.87 -9.18
CA ILE A 809 13.91 -57.29 -10.49
C ILE A 809 12.66 -56.97 -11.32
N LYS A 810 11.69 -57.88 -11.35
CA LYS A 810 10.42 -57.66 -12.06
C LYS A 810 9.69 -56.44 -11.49
N ARG A 811 9.58 -56.35 -10.16
CA ARG A 811 9.00 -55.20 -9.48
C ARG A 811 9.74 -53.89 -9.80
N LEU A 812 11.08 -53.88 -9.79
CA LEU A 812 11.87 -52.70 -10.17
C LEU A 812 11.59 -52.26 -11.62
N ASN A 813 11.43 -53.22 -12.54
CA ASN A 813 11.06 -52.94 -13.93
C ASN A 813 9.65 -52.34 -14.03
N ASP A 814 8.70 -52.82 -13.22
CA ASP A 814 7.34 -52.28 -13.16
C ASP A 814 7.33 -50.79 -12.73
N TYR A 815 8.30 -50.37 -11.89
CA TYR A 815 8.53 -48.97 -11.53
C TYR A 815 9.43 -48.20 -12.53
N GLY A 816 9.83 -48.79 -13.65
CA GLY A 816 10.63 -48.14 -14.70
C GLY A 816 12.14 -48.19 -14.51
N PHE A 817 12.67 -48.94 -13.55
CA PHE A 817 14.10 -48.97 -13.21
C PHE A 817 14.87 -50.15 -13.85
N SER A 818 14.63 -50.42 -15.14
CA SER A 818 15.25 -51.53 -15.87
C SER A 818 16.79 -51.51 -15.91
N ASN A 819 17.37 -50.31 -15.95
CA ASN A 819 18.82 -50.14 -15.89
C ASN A 819 19.41 -50.57 -14.54
N LEU A 820 18.71 -50.33 -13.43
CA LEU A 820 19.14 -50.78 -12.10
C LEU A 820 18.98 -52.29 -11.98
N SER A 821 17.84 -52.84 -12.42
CA SER A 821 17.62 -54.29 -12.49
C SER A 821 18.75 -55.03 -13.20
N LYS A 822 19.20 -54.49 -14.34
CA LYS A 822 20.34 -55.05 -15.09
C LYS A 822 21.63 -54.98 -14.29
N LYS A 823 21.94 -53.86 -13.62
CA LYS A 823 23.14 -53.73 -12.78
C LYS A 823 23.14 -54.69 -11.59
N ILE A 824 22.00 -54.92 -10.94
CA ILE A 824 21.87 -55.88 -9.83
C ILE A 824 22.21 -57.28 -10.34
N ALA A 825 21.61 -57.69 -11.45
CA ALA A 825 21.87 -59.01 -12.03
C ALA A 825 23.34 -59.18 -12.47
N GLU A 826 23.93 -58.15 -13.08
CA GLU A 826 25.34 -58.15 -13.45
C GLU A 826 26.27 -58.27 -12.24
N GLN A 827 25.94 -57.57 -11.14
CA GLN A 827 26.72 -57.61 -9.91
C GLN A 827 26.62 -58.99 -9.23
N LEU A 828 25.41 -59.54 -9.13
CA LEU A 828 25.17 -60.87 -8.56
C LEU A 828 25.94 -61.97 -9.30
N LEU A 829 26.00 -61.86 -10.63
CA LEU A 829 26.58 -62.87 -11.50
C LEU A 829 28.10 -62.71 -11.72
N LYS A 830 28.67 -61.59 -11.28
CA LYS A 830 30.08 -61.24 -11.50
C LYS A 830 31.04 -62.23 -10.86
N ASP A 831 30.72 -62.64 -9.63
CA ASP A 831 31.60 -63.47 -8.80
C ASP A 831 31.22 -64.97 -8.84
N VAL A 832 30.23 -65.33 -9.66
CA VAL A 832 29.83 -66.73 -9.86
C VAL A 832 31.01 -67.50 -10.49
N PRO A 833 31.47 -68.59 -9.87
CA PRO A 833 32.62 -69.35 -10.35
C PRO A 833 32.40 -69.86 -11.78
N LEU A 834 33.45 -69.84 -12.60
CA LEU A 834 33.39 -70.41 -13.96
C LEU A 834 33.22 -71.92 -13.89
N SER A 835 32.44 -72.49 -14.80
CA SER A 835 32.12 -73.92 -14.83
C SER A 835 33.37 -74.76 -15.11
N ALA A 836 33.71 -75.71 -14.23
CA ALA A 836 34.97 -76.48 -14.35
C ALA A 836 34.87 -77.68 -15.30
N THR A 837 33.66 -78.12 -15.64
CA THR A 837 33.42 -79.32 -16.46
C THR A 837 32.48 -79.01 -17.62
N LEU A 838 32.56 -79.81 -18.69
CA LEU A 838 31.65 -79.71 -19.82
C LEU A 838 30.17 -79.85 -19.40
N ASP A 839 29.92 -80.70 -18.40
CA ASP A 839 28.59 -80.98 -17.88
C ASP A 839 28.01 -79.76 -17.18
N SER A 840 28.81 -79.13 -16.33
CA SER A 840 28.42 -77.88 -15.66
C SER A 840 28.17 -76.75 -16.67
N LEU A 841 28.96 -76.66 -17.75
CA LEU A 841 28.79 -75.67 -18.79
C LEU A 841 27.51 -75.91 -19.62
N SER A 842 27.21 -77.17 -19.97
CA SER A 842 25.96 -77.53 -20.69
C SER A 842 24.72 -77.21 -19.84
N SER A 843 24.73 -77.57 -18.54
CA SER A 843 23.66 -77.19 -17.62
C SER A 843 23.52 -75.67 -17.48
N GLU A 844 24.63 -74.93 -17.42
CA GLU A 844 24.65 -73.46 -17.38
C GLU A 844 24.01 -72.85 -18.63
N ILE A 845 24.38 -73.31 -19.83
CA ILE A 845 23.83 -72.78 -21.10
C ILE A 845 22.33 -73.07 -21.22
N ASN A 846 21.91 -74.28 -20.88
CA ASN A 846 20.50 -74.69 -20.97
C ASN A 846 19.60 -73.91 -20.00
N SER A 847 20.11 -73.55 -18.82
CA SER A 847 19.37 -72.78 -17.80
C SER A 847 19.51 -71.26 -17.94
N SER A 848 20.30 -70.77 -18.90
CA SER A 848 20.66 -69.35 -18.99
C SER A 848 19.62 -68.42 -19.61
N SER A 849 18.50 -68.92 -20.17
CA SER A 849 17.58 -68.12 -20.98
C SER A 849 17.05 -66.86 -20.26
N GLU A 850 16.60 -66.98 -19.01
CA GLU A 850 16.12 -65.83 -18.21
C GLU A 850 17.27 -64.86 -17.85
N THR A 851 18.43 -65.41 -17.50
CA THR A 851 19.63 -64.63 -17.21
C THR A 851 20.06 -63.81 -18.41
N VAL A 852 20.14 -64.44 -19.59
CA VAL A 852 20.55 -63.86 -20.87
C VAL A 852 19.61 -62.76 -21.31
N ALA A 853 18.29 -62.96 -21.15
CA ALA A 853 17.30 -61.94 -21.47
C ALA A 853 17.50 -60.64 -20.66
N LEU A 854 18.02 -60.74 -19.44
CA LEU A 854 18.19 -59.60 -18.54
C LEU A 854 19.55 -58.90 -18.69
N ILE A 855 20.67 -59.63 -18.73
CA ILE A 855 22.03 -59.03 -18.80
C ILE A 855 22.52 -58.83 -20.23
N GLY A 856 21.90 -59.50 -21.20
CA GLY A 856 22.24 -59.49 -22.61
C GLY A 856 23.17 -60.64 -23.03
N GLU A 857 22.95 -61.15 -24.24
CA GLU A 857 23.65 -62.31 -24.83
C GLU A 857 25.17 -62.18 -24.83
N GLN A 858 25.70 -61.00 -25.16
CA GLN A 858 27.15 -60.79 -25.26
C GLN A 858 27.90 -61.11 -23.97
N LYS A 859 27.31 -60.82 -22.80
CA LYS A 859 27.98 -61.08 -21.51
C LYS A 859 28.04 -62.58 -21.20
N ALA A 860 26.97 -63.31 -21.49
CA ALA A 860 26.94 -64.76 -21.36
C ALA A 860 27.95 -65.42 -22.33
N ILE A 861 28.00 -64.96 -23.59
CA ILE A 861 28.97 -65.45 -24.59
C ILE A 861 30.41 -65.20 -24.13
N ILE A 862 30.74 -64.01 -23.59
CA ILE A 862 32.07 -63.72 -23.06
C ILE A 862 32.42 -64.63 -21.88
N ARG A 863 31.45 -64.88 -20.98
CA ARG A 863 31.65 -65.79 -19.85
C ARG A 863 31.96 -67.21 -20.33
N TRP A 864 31.14 -67.76 -21.21
CA TRP A 864 31.36 -69.11 -21.73
C TRP A 864 32.68 -69.22 -22.49
N LYS A 865 33.08 -68.17 -23.22
CA LYS A 865 34.41 -68.11 -23.83
C LYS A 865 35.52 -68.23 -22.80
N ARG A 866 35.46 -67.46 -21.71
CA ARG A 866 36.43 -67.50 -20.61
C ARG A 866 36.48 -68.87 -19.94
N THR A 867 35.31 -69.50 -19.71
CA THR A 867 35.22 -70.88 -19.21
C THR A 867 35.95 -71.85 -20.13
N ILE A 868 35.65 -71.79 -21.43
CA ILE A 868 36.29 -72.65 -22.44
C ILE A 868 37.80 -72.40 -22.46
N GLU A 869 38.28 -71.17 -22.31
CA GLU A 869 39.71 -70.83 -22.38
C GLU A 869 40.53 -71.21 -21.13
N GLN A 870 39.90 -71.61 -20.00
CA GLN A 870 40.64 -71.98 -18.78
C GLN A 870 41.60 -73.14 -19.00
N SER A 871 42.81 -73.10 -18.45
CA SER A 871 43.84 -74.13 -18.68
C SER A 871 43.45 -75.53 -18.17
N ASN A 872 42.65 -75.59 -17.10
CA ASN A 872 42.13 -76.82 -16.49
C ASN A 872 40.82 -77.32 -17.14
N PHE A 873 40.22 -76.57 -18.05
CA PHE A 873 39.00 -76.98 -18.74
C PHE A 873 39.34 -77.91 -19.92
N SER A 874 39.15 -79.21 -19.73
CA SER A 874 39.38 -80.24 -20.76
C SER A 874 38.08 -80.65 -21.44
N VAL A 875 38.14 -80.83 -22.76
CA VAL A 875 37.00 -81.27 -23.56
C VAL A 875 37.36 -82.57 -24.27
N GLU A 876 36.49 -83.57 -24.17
CA GLU A 876 36.57 -84.80 -24.96
C GLU A 876 35.57 -84.71 -26.12
N ILE A 877 36.00 -85.08 -27.34
CA ILE A 877 35.15 -85.05 -28.55
C ILE A 877 33.81 -85.75 -28.34
N GLU A 878 33.82 -86.93 -27.73
CA GLU A 878 32.62 -87.75 -27.51
C GLU A 878 31.59 -87.07 -26.59
N LYS A 879 32.03 -86.14 -25.73
CA LYS A 879 31.16 -85.41 -24.80
C LYS A 879 30.54 -84.16 -25.41
N LEU A 880 30.98 -83.71 -26.59
CA LEU A 880 30.35 -82.60 -27.33
C LEU A 880 28.89 -82.91 -27.75
N THR A 881 28.51 -84.19 -27.78
CA THR A 881 27.14 -84.68 -28.00
C THR A 881 26.12 -84.13 -27.00
N ARG A 882 26.58 -83.61 -25.85
CA ARG A 882 25.72 -83.01 -24.80
C ARG A 882 25.18 -81.63 -25.14
N PHE A 883 25.57 -81.04 -26.26
CA PHE A 883 25.06 -79.76 -26.75
C PHE A 883 24.16 -80.00 -27.96
N ASN A 884 22.89 -79.64 -27.84
CA ASN A 884 21.93 -79.65 -28.95
C ASN A 884 22.05 -78.39 -29.81
N GLU A 885 21.37 -78.37 -30.96
CA GLU A 885 21.30 -77.22 -31.87
C GLU A 885 21.00 -75.89 -31.15
N GLU A 886 20.08 -75.88 -30.18
CA GLU A 886 19.73 -74.68 -29.41
C GLU A 886 20.90 -74.16 -28.55
N SER A 887 21.61 -75.06 -27.85
CA SER A 887 22.78 -74.72 -27.05
C SER A 887 23.94 -74.20 -27.91
N ILE A 888 24.15 -74.83 -29.06
CA ILE A 888 25.18 -74.46 -30.04
C ILE A 888 24.88 -73.06 -30.61
N SER A 889 23.61 -72.78 -30.90
CA SER A 889 23.15 -71.46 -31.33
C SER A 889 23.41 -70.40 -30.26
N LYS A 890 23.01 -70.65 -29.00
CA LYS A 890 23.20 -69.72 -27.87
C LYS A 890 24.67 -69.38 -27.61
N MET A 891 25.56 -70.36 -27.65
CA MET A 891 26.99 -70.15 -27.44
C MET A 891 27.64 -69.25 -28.51
N GLY A 892 27.09 -69.26 -29.72
CA GLY A 892 27.61 -68.52 -30.86
C GLY A 892 28.86 -69.18 -31.48
N LYS A 893 29.09 -68.84 -32.76
CA LYS A 893 30.13 -69.48 -33.61
C LYS A 893 31.53 -69.49 -32.98
N SER A 894 31.94 -68.39 -32.34
CA SER A 894 33.28 -68.27 -31.76
C SER A 894 33.53 -69.24 -30.61
N ASN A 895 32.54 -69.44 -29.73
CA ASN A 895 32.70 -70.32 -28.56
C ASN A 895 32.61 -71.78 -28.99
N CYS A 896 31.71 -72.10 -29.91
CA CYS A 896 31.63 -73.44 -30.51
C CYS A 896 32.97 -73.81 -31.19
N GLN A 897 33.57 -72.88 -31.95
CA GLN A 897 34.90 -73.11 -32.54
C GLN A 897 35.99 -73.28 -31.49
N ALA A 898 36.01 -72.49 -30.41
CA ALA A 898 36.97 -72.64 -29.34
C ALA A 898 36.82 -73.99 -28.61
N MET A 899 35.58 -74.41 -28.36
CA MET A 899 35.26 -75.69 -27.72
C MET A 899 35.67 -76.88 -28.59
N ALA A 900 35.36 -76.84 -29.89
CA ALA A 900 35.77 -77.85 -30.86
C ALA A 900 37.30 -77.89 -31.04
N LYS A 901 37.98 -76.74 -31.09
CA LYS A 901 39.46 -76.67 -31.10
C LYS A 901 40.06 -77.29 -29.85
N LYS A 902 39.48 -77.07 -28.66
CA LYS A 902 39.92 -77.69 -27.41
C LYS A 902 39.71 -79.20 -27.39
N ALA A 903 38.57 -79.67 -27.89
CA ALA A 903 38.31 -81.10 -28.04
C ALA A 903 39.33 -81.77 -28.97
N LEU A 904 39.81 -81.03 -29.97
CA LEU A 904 40.84 -81.47 -30.93
C LEU A 904 42.27 -81.24 -30.45
N GLN A 905 42.49 -80.51 -29.36
CA GLN A 905 43.83 -80.19 -28.83
C GLN A 905 44.67 -81.44 -28.48
N PRO A 906 44.11 -82.55 -27.95
CA PRO A 906 44.87 -83.79 -27.75
C PRO A 906 45.45 -84.37 -29.04
N PHE A 907 44.88 -84.04 -30.20
CA PHE A 907 45.26 -84.59 -31.51
C PHE A 907 46.01 -83.58 -32.39
N LEU A 908 45.77 -82.27 -32.20
CA LEU A 908 46.25 -81.18 -33.08
C LEU A 908 46.84 -79.98 -32.29
N GLY A 909 47.11 -80.15 -31.00
CA GLY A 909 47.50 -79.11 -30.02
C GLY A 909 48.97 -78.71 -30.03
N GLU A 910 49.65 -78.67 -28.88
CA GLU A 910 51.08 -78.28 -28.80
C GLU A 910 52.04 -79.47 -28.80
N LYS A 911 51.61 -80.62 -28.27
CA LYS A 911 52.36 -81.88 -28.24
C LYS A 911 51.64 -82.93 -29.08
N TYR A 912 51.66 -82.73 -30.40
CA TYR A 912 50.97 -83.59 -31.36
C TYR A 912 51.94 -84.13 -32.39
N ASP A 913 51.66 -85.32 -32.88
CA ASP A 913 52.40 -86.04 -33.90
C ASP A 913 51.45 -86.58 -34.97
N LEU A 914 51.98 -87.21 -36.01
CA LEU A 914 51.13 -87.69 -37.10
C LEU A 914 50.19 -88.84 -36.68
N ALA A 915 50.59 -89.65 -35.69
CA ALA A 915 49.79 -90.75 -35.18
C ALA A 915 48.56 -90.25 -34.40
N THR A 916 48.75 -89.23 -33.56
CA THR A 916 47.67 -88.57 -32.82
C THR A 916 46.73 -87.81 -33.75
N ILE A 917 47.22 -87.17 -34.83
CA ILE A 917 46.35 -86.59 -35.87
C ILE A 917 45.48 -87.67 -36.51
N LYS A 918 46.06 -88.80 -36.93
CA LYS A 918 45.32 -89.91 -37.55
C LYS A 918 44.21 -90.43 -36.65
N ILE A 919 44.48 -90.62 -35.36
CA ILE A 919 43.48 -91.00 -34.37
C ILE A 919 42.39 -89.93 -34.23
N GLY A 920 42.79 -88.66 -34.18
CA GLY A 920 41.87 -87.53 -34.07
C GLY A 920 40.91 -87.39 -35.24
N VAL A 921 41.38 -87.62 -36.47
CA VAL A 921 40.56 -87.58 -37.69
C VAL A 921 39.47 -88.66 -37.65
N VAL A 922 39.84 -89.90 -37.33
CA VAL A 922 38.88 -91.01 -37.22
C VAL A 922 37.84 -90.73 -36.13
N LYS A 923 38.28 -90.26 -34.94
CA LYS A 923 37.36 -89.91 -33.85
C LYS A 923 36.42 -88.76 -34.21
N LEU A 924 36.91 -87.75 -34.93
CA LEU A 924 36.12 -86.61 -35.36
C LEU A 924 35.09 -87.01 -36.43
N GLU A 925 35.46 -87.89 -37.35
CA GLU A 925 34.58 -88.42 -38.40
C GLU A 925 33.45 -89.28 -37.80
N GLN A 926 33.79 -90.20 -36.88
CA GLN A 926 32.80 -90.98 -36.13
C GLN A 926 31.82 -90.09 -35.34
N PHE A 927 32.33 -89.02 -34.74
CA PHE A 927 31.52 -88.04 -34.03
C PHE A 927 30.56 -87.31 -34.97
N LEU A 928 31.07 -86.78 -36.09
CA LEU A 928 30.27 -86.05 -37.08
C LEU A 928 29.18 -86.92 -37.75
N ASN A 929 29.41 -88.23 -37.88
CA ASN A 929 28.41 -89.14 -38.45
C ASN A 929 27.11 -89.19 -37.63
N HIS A 930 27.17 -88.87 -36.33
CA HIS A 930 26.02 -88.92 -35.43
C HIS A 930 25.61 -87.54 -34.87
N ASN A 931 26.31 -86.45 -35.24
CA ASN A 931 26.11 -85.12 -34.64
C ASN A 931 26.22 -84.00 -35.69
N ASP A 932 25.20 -83.91 -36.55
CA ASP A 932 25.15 -82.94 -37.66
C ASP A 932 25.18 -81.47 -37.20
N ASP A 933 24.69 -81.19 -35.99
CA ASP A 933 24.64 -79.83 -35.42
C ASP A 933 26.03 -79.17 -35.33
N TRP A 934 27.10 -79.97 -35.21
CA TRP A 934 28.49 -79.48 -35.12
C TRP A 934 29.18 -79.34 -36.47
N LEU A 935 28.58 -79.83 -37.56
CA LEU A 935 29.21 -79.90 -38.88
C LEU A 935 29.70 -78.52 -39.35
N SER A 936 28.83 -77.51 -39.31
CA SER A 936 29.16 -76.14 -39.72
C SER A 936 30.31 -75.54 -38.90
N THR A 937 30.38 -75.84 -37.61
CA THR A 937 31.47 -75.38 -36.74
C THR A 937 32.80 -76.05 -37.10
N ILE A 938 32.78 -77.37 -37.30
CA ILE A 938 33.99 -78.15 -37.59
C ILE A 938 34.51 -77.86 -39.01
N SER A 939 33.64 -77.64 -39.99
CA SER A 939 34.05 -77.28 -41.36
C SER A 939 34.84 -75.96 -41.42
N ASN A 940 34.57 -75.02 -40.51
CA ASN A 940 35.39 -73.81 -40.37
C ASN A 940 36.78 -74.05 -39.75
N LEU A 941 36.98 -75.18 -39.07
CA LEU A 941 38.25 -75.60 -38.48
C LEU A 941 39.09 -76.46 -39.42
N GLU A 942 38.52 -76.99 -40.50
CA GLU A 942 39.22 -77.87 -41.46
C GLU A 942 40.48 -77.22 -42.05
N ASN A 943 40.50 -75.90 -42.24
CA ASN A 943 41.70 -75.16 -42.65
C ASN A 943 42.80 -75.14 -41.58
N TRP A 944 42.41 -74.93 -40.32
CA TRP A 944 43.33 -74.96 -39.18
C TRP A 944 43.90 -76.35 -38.97
N MET A 945 43.07 -77.39 -39.12
CA MET A 945 43.51 -78.79 -39.12
C MET A 945 44.53 -79.03 -40.24
N PHE A 946 44.23 -78.59 -41.46
CA PHE A 946 45.13 -78.72 -42.62
C PHE A 946 46.50 -78.10 -42.35
N GLU A 947 46.55 -76.85 -41.91
CA GLU A 947 47.81 -76.17 -41.63
C GLU A 947 48.67 -76.89 -40.58
N ARG A 948 48.04 -77.44 -39.54
CA ARG A 948 48.72 -78.20 -38.47
C ARG A 948 49.28 -79.52 -38.98
N THR A 949 48.53 -80.24 -39.81
CA THR A 949 48.97 -81.48 -40.46
C THR A 949 50.14 -81.21 -41.41
N ILE A 950 50.03 -80.19 -42.27
CA ILE A 950 51.11 -79.84 -43.21
C ILE A 950 52.36 -79.36 -42.48
N ARG A 951 52.22 -78.66 -41.35
CA ARG A 951 53.36 -78.22 -40.53
C ARG A 951 54.22 -79.40 -40.07
N LEU A 952 53.63 -80.49 -39.59
CA LEU A 952 54.38 -81.69 -39.24
C LEU A 952 55.00 -82.35 -40.46
N LEU A 953 54.23 -82.43 -41.55
CA LEU A 953 54.71 -83.04 -42.79
C LEU A 953 55.93 -82.32 -43.38
N LYS A 954 56.14 -81.02 -43.12
CA LYS A 954 57.33 -80.27 -43.59
C LYS A 954 58.66 -80.89 -43.15
N GLU A 955 58.69 -81.60 -42.02
CA GLU A 955 59.91 -82.22 -41.46
C GLU A 955 60.29 -83.54 -42.18
N PHE A 956 59.40 -84.07 -43.00
CA PHE A 956 59.58 -85.34 -43.72
C PHE A 956 60.18 -85.12 -45.12
N THR A 957 60.86 -86.14 -45.64
CA THR A 957 61.25 -86.19 -47.07
C THR A 957 60.01 -86.27 -47.96
N GLU A 958 60.11 -85.87 -49.23
CA GLU A 958 58.95 -85.89 -50.13
C GLU A 958 58.34 -87.31 -50.30
N GLN A 959 59.17 -88.36 -50.26
CA GLN A 959 58.70 -89.76 -50.28
C GLN A 959 57.94 -90.14 -49.00
N GLN A 960 58.46 -89.72 -47.84
CA GLN A 960 57.77 -89.93 -46.56
C GLN A 960 56.48 -89.12 -46.48
N LYS A 961 56.46 -87.86 -46.95
CA LYS A 961 55.23 -87.05 -47.04
C LYS A 961 54.16 -87.75 -47.87
N LEU A 962 54.53 -88.32 -49.01
CA LEU A 962 53.60 -89.03 -49.89
C LEU A 962 52.98 -90.26 -49.19
N ALA A 963 53.80 -91.06 -48.52
CA ALA A 963 53.35 -92.25 -47.79
C ALA A 963 52.43 -91.89 -46.61
N GLU A 964 52.79 -90.85 -45.85
CA GLU A 964 52.04 -90.38 -44.70
C GLU A 964 50.73 -89.68 -45.08
N LEU A 965 50.70 -88.94 -46.20
CA LEU A 965 49.47 -88.37 -46.76
C LEU A 965 48.54 -89.47 -47.29
N ALA A 966 49.08 -90.49 -47.95
CA ALA A 966 48.29 -91.63 -48.41
C ALA A 966 47.64 -92.38 -47.24
N ASP A 967 48.40 -92.69 -46.18
CA ASP A 967 47.87 -93.34 -44.97
C ASP A 967 46.83 -92.48 -44.23
N LEU A 968 47.00 -91.15 -44.23
CA LEU A 968 46.01 -90.25 -43.65
C LEU A 968 44.73 -90.16 -44.49
N LEU A 969 44.86 -90.19 -45.83
CA LEU A 969 43.73 -90.12 -46.76
C LEU A 969 42.91 -91.42 -46.81
N ASP A 970 43.56 -92.57 -46.62
CA ASP A 970 42.91 -93.90 -46.56
C ASP A 970 42.02 -94.07 -45.31
N ARG A 971 42.28 -93.26 -44.27
CA ARG A 971 41.50 -93.29 -43.02
C ARG A 971 40.17 -92.55 -43.08
N PHE A 972 39.92 -91.79 -44.15
CA PHE A 972 38.61 -91.14 -44.34
C PHE A 972 37.61 -92.11 -44.97
N GLU A 973 36.36 -92.05 -44.53
CA GLU A 973 35.28 -92.77 -45.18
C GLU A 973 35.02 -92.25 -46.61
N GLN A 974 34.35 -93.05 -47.44
CA GLN A 974 34.04 -92.66 -48.83
C GLN A 974 33.18 -91.38 -48.87
N ASP A 975 32.19 -91.27 -47.97
CA ASP A 975 31.29 -90.12 -47.83
C ASP A 975 31.66 -89.23 -46.62
N THR A 976 32.95 -88.89 -46.49
CA THR A 976 33.41 -88.10 -45.34
C THR A 976 32.72 -86.74 -45.22
N LYS A 977 32.36 -86.39 -43.98
CA LYS A 977 31.86 -85.06 -43.62
C LYS A 977 32.98 -84.00 -43.55
N LEU A 978 34.26 -84.41 -43.52
CA LEU A 978 35.45 -83.53 -43.51
C LEU A 978 35.96 -83.23 -44.93
N SER A 979 35.03 -82.89 -45.83
CA SER A 979 35.28 -82.84 -47.27
C SER A 979 36.34 -81.82 -47.71
N THR A 980 36.44 -80.67 -47.03
CA THR A 980 37.41 -79.62 -47.38
C THR A 980 38.82 -79.99 -46.92
N PHE A 981 38.95 -80.58 -45.73
CA PHE A 981 40.20 -81.09 -45.18
C PHE A 981 40.74 -82.23 -46.04
N LYS A 982 39.91 -83.24 -46.37
CA LYS A 982 40.29 -84.34 -47.28
C LYS A 982 40.71 -83.80 -48.65
N LYS A 983 39.92 -82.92 -49.26
CA LYS A 983 40.24 -82.31 -50.57
C LYS A 983 41.56 -81.54 -50.57
N LYS A 984 41.86 -80.80 -49.49
CA LYS A 984 43.13 -80.06 -49.35
C LYS A 984 44.31 -81.01 -49.16
N LEU A 985 44.15 -82.08 -48.39
CA LEU A 985 45.18 -83.12 -48.24
C LEU A 985 45.45 -83.84 -49.56
N SER A 986 44.42 -84.24 -50.31
CA SER A 986 44.57 -84.86 -51.65
C SER A 986 45.27 -83.93 -52.63
N LYS A 987 44.90 -82.64 -52.67
CA LYS A 987 45.58 -81.66 -53.51
C LYS A 987 47.06 -81.51 -53.13
N HIS A 988 47.38 -81.52 -51.83
CA HIS A 988 48.76 -81.45 -51.38
C HIS A 988 49.54 -82.73 -51.70
N GLN A 989 48.90 -83.90 -51.63
CA GLN A 989 49.48 -85.17 -52.08
C GLN A 989 49.83 -85.11 -53.57
N GLU A 990 48.93 -84.64 -54.43
CA GLU A 990 49.21 -84.44 -55.86
C GLU A 990 50.36 -83.45 -56.11
N GLU A 991 50.48 -82.39 -55.30
CA GLU A 991 51.58 -81.43 -55.39
C GLU A 991 52.93 -82.05 -55.01
N VAL A 992 52.96 -82.89 -53.97
CA VAL A 992 54.15 -83.65 -53.54
C VAL A 992 54.52 -84.70 -54.59
N GLU A 993 53.54 -85.41 -55.15
CA GLU A 993 53.73 -86.39 -56.23
C GLU A 993 54.31 -85.74 -57.49
N LYS A 994 53.74 -84.61 -57.92
CA LYS A 994 54.29 -83.82 -59.04
C LYS A 994 55.71 -83.32 -58.78
N LYS A 995 56.05 -82.98 -57.52
CA LYS A 995 57.42 -82.58 -57.14
C LYS A 995 58.39 -83.75 -57.19
N LEU A 996 57.97 -84.95 -56.76
CA LEU A 996 58.78 -86.17 -56.87
C LEU A 996 59.02 -86.53 -58.34
N ILE A 997 57.98 -86.54 -59.17
CA ILE A 997 58.08 -86.79 -60.61
C ILE A 997 59.01 -85.77 -61.27
N ARG A 998 58.89 -84.47 -60.95
CA ARG A 998 59.81 -83.44 -61.47
C ARG A 998 61.25 -83.63 -61.02
N LYS A 999 61.48 -83.99 -59.75
CA LYS A 999 62.85 -84.31 -59.26
C LYS A 999 63.43 -85.53 -59.96
N GLU A 1000 62.62 -86.54 -60.25
CA GLU A 1000 63.01 -87.74 -61.01
C GLU A 1000 63.29 -87.40 -62.49
N GLU A 1001 62.50 -86.50 -63.11
CA GLU A 1001 62.73 -86.00 -64.46
C GLU A 1001 63.96 -85.07 -64.56
N GLU A 1002 64.21 -84.23 -63.55
CA GLU A 1002 65.39 -83.37 -63.48
C GLU A 1002 66.67 -84.17 -63.24
N SER A 1003 66.62 -85.22 -62.43
CA SER A 1003 67.74 -86.16 -62.27
C SER A 1003 67.96 -87.03 -63.51
N ARG A 1004 66.91 -87.40 -64.26
CA ARG A 1004 67.04 -88.00 -65.61
C ARG A 1004 67.67 -87.04 -66.63
N LYS A 1005 67.25 -85.76 -66.67
CA LYS A 1005 67.83 -84.74 -67.57
C LYS A 1005 69.26 -84.34 -67.20
N GLN A 1006 69.65 -84.42 -65.92
CA GLN A 1006 71.05 -84.26 -65.51
C GLN A 1006 71.90 -85.44 -65.97
N ASN A 1007 71.39 -86.68 -65.88
CA ASN A 1007 72.10 -87.87 -66.37
C ASN A 1007 72.27 -87.85 -67.91
N GLU A 1008 71.28 -87.40 -68.68
CA GLU A 1008 71.38 -87.27 -70.15
C GLU A 1008 72.33 -86.14 -70.61
N LYS A 1009 72.60 -85.13 -69.77
CA LYS A 1009 73.61 -84.10 -70.06
C LYS A 1009 75.05 -84.58 -69.81
N THR A 1010 75.25 -85.55 -68.92
CA THR A 1010 76.58 -86.15 -68.66
C THR A 1010 77.03 -87.13 -69.74
N GLU A 1011 76.11 -87.78 -70.47
CA GLU A 1011 76.46 -88.68 -71.59
C GLU A 1011 76.75 -87.94 -72.92
N GLY A 1012 76.37 -86.66 -73.03
CA GLY A 1012 76.66 -85.82 -74.21
C GLY A 1012 78.06 -85.20 -74.27
N SER A 1013 78.83 -85.25 -73.18
CA SER A 1013 80.17 -84.64 -73.07
C SER A 1013 81.35 -85.59 -73.34
N GLU A 1014 81.12 -86.87 -73.66
CA GLU A 1014 82.19 -87.82 -74.06
C GLU A 1014 82.48 -87.85 -75.58
N LYS A 1015 81.99 -86.86 -76.35
CA LYS A 1015 82.49 -86.58 -77.71
C LYS A 1015 82.87 -85.11 -77.89
N LYS A 1016 83.90 -84.68 -77.16
CA LYS A 1016 84.97 -83.82 -77.68
C LYS A 1016 86.20 -83.82 -76.78
#